data_AF-A0ABD1W399-F1
#
_entry.id   AF-A0ABD1W399-F1
#
_cell.length_a   1.000
_cell.length_b   1.000
_cell.length_c   1.000
_cell.angle_alpha   90.00
_cell.angle_beta   90.00
_cell.angle_gamma   90.00
#
_symmetry.space_group_name_H-M   'P 1'
#
loop_
_entity.id
_entity.type
_entity.pdbx_description
1 polymer ?
#
loop_
_entity_poly.entity_id
_entity_poly.type
_entity_poly.pdbx_seq_one_letter_code
_entity_poly.pdbx_strand_id
1 'polypeptide(L)'
;MEEAAHEEKLQNLRSKATEFLLREEYKESIQACSQFITLCQDYISNDSPHFDSDHFLKLQKSICLAFSNRAEARFRLKEFSASLEDCDEALRIESTHFKTLLCKGKILLNLNRYGVALDCFRAANLDPLANENSEIVNGYLEKCKKLEFLSRTGAFDVSDWILNGFSGKTPELAEYVGAVEIKKSDISGRGLFATKNIDSGTLLLVTKAIAIDRAIFPQNSCENVQLVIWKNFIDKVVDSATKCGRINCLISKLSTGENEDSIEVPDISLFRPEADDDSSFSCEKLDIGRILSILDVNSILEDAISSKVLGKNTDYQGVGLWVLPSFINHSCDPNVRRLHIGDHVIVHASRDVKAGEELTFSYFDVLSPLSNRRGMARNWGFSCRCKRCEFEDSICSNQEMREIEMVLGKGLVDMGGVVYRLEECMRKWMVRGKAKGYLRASYWEAYLQVYESEKLMRKWGRKIPSIECVIDSIVDAVGSDERVVKLYMEGGLKRGVGGYNGVVEMEKAMKLGKGVYGKIKKSETDLTKFAMCVDTKKVVSNEDTLMHLGNEISGSDAYRITYTASSQQLANGCLDNPLTPRLPTIEEMDTNGNIFIFAFGVGDSKNNYSWEWFLFKLKKPYGEHDDLVIASNRHGSIKNAVKKVFPTTLHGICCYHLYKNLKKQFGKKGKFIRQPLNAVARAYPEAEFETQMRLIDIIDDDIRIPCK
;
A
#
# COMPACT_ATOMS: atom_id res chain seq x y z
N MET A 1 -40.68 32.95 -37.86
CA MET A 1 -41.02 32.94 -36.41
C MET A 1 -40.64 31.62 -35.76
N GLU A 2 -40.99 30.47 -36.36
CA GLU A 2 -40.60 29.15 -35.83
C GLU A 2 -39.08 28.91 -35.85
N GLU A 3 -38.37 29.35 -36.89
CA GLU A 3 -36.92 29.19 -37.03
C GLU A 3 -36.11 29.94 -35.95
N ALA A 4 -36.52 31.19 -35.63
CA ALA A 4 -35.89 31.98 -34.56
C ALA A 4 -36.12 31.39 -33.16
N ALA A 5 -37.30 30.82 -32.90
CA ALA A 5 -37.59 30.13 -31.64
C ALA A 5 -36.80 28.81 -31.52
N HIS A 6 -36.53 28.14 -32.64
CA HIS A 6 -35.71 26.94 -32.70
C HIS A 6 -34.22 27.26 -32.41
N GLU A 7 -33.69 28.32 -33.01
CA GLU A 7 -32.31 28.77 -32.80
C GLU A 7 -32.07 29.23 -31.35
N GLU A 8 -33.02 29.96 -30.75
CA GLU A 8 -32.98 30.37 -29.34
C GLU A 8 -32.95 29.14 -28.40
N LYS A 9 -33.75 28.12 -28.70
CA LYS A 9 -33.80 26.88 -27.93
C LYS A 9 -32.46 26.12 -28.00
N LEU A 10 -31.86 26.03 -29.19
CA LEU A 10 -30.53 25.42 -29.39
C LEU A 10 -29.45 26.17 -28.62
N GLN A 11 -29.45 27.51 -28.69
CA GLN A 11 -28.49 28.34 -27.97
C GLN A 11 -28.64 28.20 -26.45
N ASN A 12 -29.87 28.14 -25.93
CA ASN A 12 -30.15 27.94 -24.52
C ASN A 12 -29.63 26.57 -24.03
N LEU A 13 -29.91 25.50 -24.77
CA LEU A 13 -29.42 24.15 -24.44
C LEU A 13 -27.90 24.08 -24.44
N ARG A 14 -27.23 24.70 -25.41
CA ARG A 14 -25.77 24.75 -25.48
C ARG A 14 -25.15 25.48 -24.29
N SER A 15 -25.73 26.63 -23.92
CA SER A 15 -25.27 27.43 -22.77
C SER A 15 -25.46 26.67 -21.45
N LYS A 16 -26.64 26.08 -21.23
CA LYS A 16 -26.93 25.26 -20.05
C LYS A 16 -26.01 24.05 -19.94
N ALA A 17 -25.77 23.35 -21.04
CA ALA A 17 -24.87 22.20 -21.05
C ALA A 17 -23.46 22.57 -20.58
N THR A 18 -22.95 23.72 -21.01
CA THR A 18 -21.64 24.24 -20.62
C THR A 18 -21.63 24.72 -19.17
N GLU A 19 -22.69 25.41 -18.73
CA GLU A 19 -22.87 25.84 -17.34
C GLU A 19 -22.88 24.67 -16.36
N PHE A 20 -23.67 23.63 -16.65
CA PHE A 20 -23.73 22.42 -15.84
C PHE A 20 -22.37 21.69 -15.79
N LEU A 21 -21.65 21.63 -16.91
CA LEU A 21 -20.31 21.04 -16.94
C LEU A 21 -19.33 21.79 -16.01
N LEU A 22 -19.37 23.13 -16.04
CA LEU A 22 -18.52 23.98 -15.18
C LEU A 22 -18.91 23.90 -13.70
N ARG A 23 -20.18 23.62 -13.39
CA ARG A 23 -20.69 23.38 -12.02
C ARG A 23 -20.49 21.95 -11.53
N GLU A 24 -19.88 21.09 -12.34
CA GLU A 24 -19.72 19.66 -12.06
C GLU A 24 -21.06 18.88 -11.92
N GLU A 25 -22.14 19.44 -12.46
CA GLU A 25 -23.47 18.81 -12.59
C GLU A 25 -23.49 17.93 -13.85
N TYR A 26 -22.72 16.83 -13.81
CA TYR A 26 -22.40 16.04 -15.01
C TYR A 26 -23.63 15.37 -15.64
N LYS A 27 -24.61 14.91 -14.84
CA LYS A 27 -25.81 14.23 -15.36
C LYS A 27 -26.71 15.19 -16.13
N GLU A 28 -26.88 16.39 -15.58
CA GLU A 28 -27.65 17.49 -16.14
C GLU A 28 -26.98 18.00 -17.43
N SER A 29 -25.64 18.09 -17.42
CA SER A 29 -24.86 18.40 -18.62
C SER A 29 -25.04 17.36 -19.72
N ILE A 30 -25.01 16.05 -19.39
CA ILE A 30 -25.24 14.96 -20.35
C ILE A 30 -26.64 15.05 -20.95
N GLN A 31 -27.66 15.33 -20.14
CA GLN A 31 -29.04 15.46 -20.60
C GLN A 31 -29.19 16.64 -21.55
N ALA A 32 -28.66 17.81 -21.19
CA ALA A 32 -28.70 19.01 -22.03
C ALA A 32 -27.95 18.81 -23.36
N CYS A 33 -26.75 18.21 -23.33
CA CYS A 33 -26.00 17.87 -24.55
C CYS A 33 -26.78 16.89 -25.43
N SER A 34 -27.41 15.87 -24.85
CA SER A 34 -28.15 14.86 -25.60
C SER A 34 -29.38 15.46 -26.28
N GLN A 35 -30.14 16.30 -25.58
CA GLN A 35 -31.27 17.04 -26.16
C GLN A 35 -30.81 17.95 -27.31
N PHE A 36 -29.69 18.66 -27.13
CA PHE A 36 -29.11 19.49 -28.18
C PHE A 36 -28.73 18.67 -29.42
N ILE A 37 -28.01 17.55 -29.23
CA ILE A 37 -27.57 16.68 -30.34
C ILE A 37 -28.77 16.13 -31.11
N THR A 38 -29.79 15.59 -30.42
CA THR A 38 -30.99 15.04 -31.05
C THR A 38 -31.72 16.10 -31.88
N LEU A 39 -31.96 17.28 -31.31
CA LEU A 39 -32.63 18.37 -32.03
C LEU A 39 -31.85 18.82 -33.27
N CYS A 40 -30.52 18.88 -33.19
CA CYS A 40 -29.67 19.22 -34.33
C CYS A 40 -29.69 18.14 -35.42
N GLN A 41 -29.69 16.86 -35.05
CA GLN A 41 -29.76 15.73 -36.00
C GLN A 41 -31.13 15.64 -36.69
N ASP A 42 -32.21 15.88 -35.95
CA ASP A 42 -33.57 15.95 -36.50
C ASP A 42 -33.70 17.13 -37.48
N TYR A 43 -33.11 18.27 -37.15
CA TYR A 43 -33.10 19.45 -38.01
C TYR A 43 -32.34 19.19 -39.33
N ILE A 44 -31.18 18.53 -39.26
CA ILE A 44 -30.40 18.14 -40.45
C ILE A 44 -31.17 17.12 -41.32
N SER A 45 -31.92 16.21 -40.70
CA SER A 45 -32.65 15.15 -41.40
C SER A 45 -33.91 15.67 -42.13
N ASN A 46 -34.54 16.73 -41.62
CA ASN A 46 -35.82 17.24 -42.12
C ASN A 46 -35.70 18.37 -43.18
N ASP A 47 -34.65 19.20 -43.17
CA ASP A 47 -34.55 20.44 -43.99
C ASP A 47 -33.54 20.35 -45.18
N SER A 48 -33.36 19.16 -45.76
CA SER A 48 -32.30 18.87 -46.74
C SER A 48 -32.18 19.78 -48.00
N PRO A 49 -33.17 20.54 -48.53
CA PRO A 49 -32.97 21.28 -49.79
C PRO A 49 -32.61 22.77 -49.66
N HIS A 50 -32.51 23.39 -48.47
CA HIS A 50 -32.27 24.84 -48.33
C HIS A 50 -31.09 25.26 -47.43
N PHE A 51 -30.20 24.36 -47.03
CA PHE A 51 -29.07 24.71 -46.17
C PHE A 51 -28.06 25.64 -46.86
N ASP A 52 -27.87 26.83 -46.30
CA ASP A 52 -26.68 27.64 -46.53
C ASP A 52 -25.45 26.87 -46.00
N SER A 53 -24.42 26.73 -46.84
CA SER A 53 -23.19 25.96 -46.55
C SER A 53 -22.50 26.46 -45.27
N ASP A 54 -22.57 27.75 -44.99
CA ASP A 54 -21.97 28.35 -43.80
C ASP A 54 -22.76 28.05 -42.51
N HIS A 55 -24.08 28.02 -42.59
CA HIS A 55 -24.94 27.68 -41.46
C HIS A 55 -24.79 26.21 -41.07
N PHE A 56 -24.73 25.32 -42.06
CA PHE A 56 -24.47 23.90 -41.86
C PHE A 56 -23.12 23.65 -41.17
N LEU A 57 -22.06 24.33 -41.60
CA LEU A 57 -20.72 24.20 -40.99
C LEU A 57 -20.71 24.69 -39.52
N LYS A 58 -21.41 25.79 -39.21
CA LYS A 58 -21.55 26.29 -37.82
C LYS A 58 -22.31 25.31 -36.93
N LEU A 59 -23.35 24.69 -37.48
CA LEU A 59 -24.13 23.67 -36.78
C LEU A 59 -23.29 22.42 -36.51
N GLN A 60 -22.55 21.92 -37.49
CA GLN A 60 -21.62 20.80 -37.32
C GLN A 60 -20.57 21.08 -36.24
N LYS A 61 -19.95 22.27 -36.23
CA LYS A 61 -19.01 22.67 -35.15
C LYS A 61 -19.68 22.68 -33.77
N SER A 62 -20.93 23.13 -33.68
CA SER A 62 -21.67 23.13 -32.41
C SER A 62 -22.04 21.72 -31.95
N ILE A 63 -22.38 20.82 -32.87
CA ILE A 63 -22.60 19.39 -32.60
C ILE A 63 -21.31 18.73 -32.09
N CYS A 64 -20.17 18.97 -32.76
CA CYS A 64 -18.86 18.47 -32.33
C CYS A 64 -18.56 18.88 -30.88
N LEU A 65 -18.75 20.16 -30.54
CA LEU A 65 -18.54 20.66 -29.18
C LEU A 65 -19.48 20.00 -28.16
N ALA A 66 -20.75 19.78 -28.53
CA ALA A 66 -21.72 19.11 -27.65
C ALA A 66 -21.34 17.65 -27.37
N PHE A 67 -20.90 16.89 -28.39
CA PHE A 67 -20.34 15.55 -28.20
C PHE A 67 -19.09 15.59 -27.32
N SER A 68 -18.17 16.53 -27.54
CA SER A 68 -16.97 16.68 -26.71
C SER A 68 -17.28 16.97 -25.24
N ASN A 69 -18.27 17.83 -24.96
CA ASN A 69 -18.68 18.15 -23.59
C ASN A 69 -19.39 16.97 -22.92
N ARG A 70 -20.24 16.26 -23.67
CA ARG A 70 -20.91 15.05 -23.19
C ARG A 70 -19.90 13.94 -22.88
N ALA A 71 -18.88 13.78 -23.72
CA ALA A 71 -17.78 12.84 -23.49
C ALA A 71 -17.05 13.15 -22.18
N GLU A 72 -16.68 14.41 -21.94
CA GLU A 72 -16.00 14.82 -20.69
C GLU A 72 -16.89 14.57 -19.46
N ALA A 73 -18.18 14.91 -19.52
CA ALA A 73 -19.12 14.64 -18.43
C ALA A 73 -19.26 13.14 -18.12
N ARG A 74 -19.40 12.30 -19.15
CA ARG A 74 -19.44 10.83 -19.02
C ARG A 74 -18.13 10.26 -18.46
N PHE A 75 -16.99 10.80 -18.89
CA PHE A 75 -15.68 10.45 -18.35
C PHE A 75 -15.58 10.72 -16.84
N ARG A 76 -16.11 11.85 -16.37
CA ARG A 76 -16.16 12.19 -14.94
C ARG A 76 -17.05 11.25 -14.12
N LEU A 77 -18.10 10.70 -14.73
CA LEU A 77 -18.96 9.66 -14.16
C LEU A 77 -18.40 8.23 -14.31
N LYS A 78 -17.21 8.07 -14.94
CA LYS A 78 -16.55 6.79 -15.25
C LYS A 78 -17.32 5.91 -16.25
N GLU A 79 -18.15 6.52 -17.08
CA GLU A 79 -18.86 5.85 -18.20
C GLU A 79 -17.95 5.79 -19.44
N PHE A 80 -16.85 5.03 -19.35
CA PHE A 80 -15.76 5.11 -20.33
C PHE A 80 -16.16 4.69 -21.76
N SER A 81 -16.99 3.66 -21.92
CA SER A 81 -17.43 3.20 -23.24
C SER A 81 -18.25 4.26 -23.98
N ALA A 82 -19.33 4.74 -23.34
CA ALA A 82 -20.19 5.79 -23.89
C ALA A 82 -19.43 7.13 -24.09
N SER A 83 -18.40 7.39 -23.29
CA SER A 83 -17.51 8.54 -23.45
C SER A 83 -16.60 8.42 -24.67
N LEU A 84 -16.06 7.22 -24.96
CA LEU A 84 -15.29 6.96 -26.18
C LEU A 84 -16.14 7.07 -27.44
N GLU A 85 -17.37 6.54 -27.42
CA GLU A 85 -18.32 6.67 -28.54
C GLU A 85 -18.61 8.14 -28.89
N ASP A 86 -18.81 8.99 -27.87
CA ASP A 86 -19.00 10.43 -28.06
C ASP A 86 -17.74 11.10 -28.63
N CYS A 87 -16.56 10.69 -28.18
CA CYS A 87 -15.30 11.17 -28.75
C CYS A 87 -15.15 10.77 -30.22
N ASP A 88 -15.52 9.54 -30.59
CA ASP A 88 -15.45 9.05 -31.96
C ASP A 88 -16.45 9.78 -32.88
N GLU A 89 -17.64 10.12 -32.39
CA GLU A 89 -18.61 10.92 -33.14
C GLU A 89 -18.13 12.38 -33.31
N ALA A 90 -17.57 12.99 -32.27
CA ALA A 90 -16.97 14.33 -32.39
C ALA A 90 -15.80 14.37 -33.38
N LEU A 91 -14.89 13.38 -33.34
CA LEU A 91 -13.74 13.30 -34.24
C LEU A 91 -14.13 12.93 -35.68
N ARG A 92 -15.30 12.30 -35.89
CA ARG A 92 -15.87 12.12 -37.23
C ARG A 92 -16.29 13.44 -37.88
N ILE A 93 -16.71 14.42 -37.08
CA ILE A 93 -17.05 15.76 -37.54
C ILE A 93 -15.79 16.60 -37.72
N GLU A 94 -14.92 16.63 -36.70
CA GLU A 94 -13.68 17.40 -36.70
C GLU A 94 -12.50 16.56 -36.18
N SER A 95 -11.77 15.94 -37.10
CA SER A 95 -10.68 14.99 -36.79
C SER A 95 -9.52 15.56 -35.96
N THR A 96 -9.32 16.88 -36.00
CA THR A 96 -8.25 17.58 -35.29
C THR A 96 -8.74 18.32 -34.04
N HIS A 97 -9.99 18.13 -33.60
CA HIS A 97 -10.56 18.89 -32.49
C HIS A 97 -9.81 18.62 -31.17
N PHE A 98 -9.02 19.61 -30.73
CA PHE A 98 -8.09 19.52 -29.60
C PHE A 98 -8.71 18.95 -28.31
N LYS A 99 -9.86 19.49 -27.87
CA LYS A 99 -10.48 19.09 -26.60
C LYS A 99 -10.95 17.64 -26.62
N THR A 100 -11.44 17.17 -27.76
CA THR A 100 -11.87 15.78 -27.91
C THR A 100 -10.68 14.84 -27.94
N LEU A 101 -9.61 15.16 -28.67
CA LEU A 101 -8.38 14.36 -28.68
C LEU A 101 -7.78 14.25 -27.28
N LEU A 102 -7.74 15.36 -26.53
CA LEU A 102 -7.27 15.39 -25.15
C LEU A 102 -8.16 14.55 -24.22
N CYS A 103 -9.48 14.65 -24.34
CA CYS A 103 -10.44 13.87 -23.57
C CYS A 103 -10.29 12.36 -23.87
N LYS A 104 -10.29 11.99 -25.16
CA LYS A 104 -10.09 10.61 -25.63
C LYS A 104 -8.77 10.02 -25.12
N GLY A 105 -7.67 10.77 -25.22
CA GLY A 105 -6.37 10.36 -24.68
C GLY A 105 -6.41 10.08 -23.18
N LYS A 106 -7.08 10.93 -22.38
CA LYS A 106 -7.26 10.74 -20.93
C LYS A 106 -8.09 9.50 -20.60
N ILE A 107 -9.16 9.24 -21.36
CA ILE A 107 -10.01 8.06 -21.18
C ILE A 107 -9.20 6.79 -21.48
N LEU A 108 -8.51 6.75 -22.62
CA LEU A 108 -7.66 5.61 -23.02
C LEU A 108 -6.53 5.35 -22.02
N LEU A 109 -5.94 6.41 -21.46
CA LEU A 109 -4.93 6.29 -20.40
C LEU A 109 -5.50 5.64 -19.13
N ASN A 110 -6.75 5.95 -18.75
CA ASN A 110 -7.43 5.31 -17.61
C ASN A 110 -7.80 3.85 -17.90
N LEU A 111 -8.00 3.50 -19.18
CA LEU A 111 -8.25 2.14 -19.65
C LEU A 111 -6.96 1.35 -19.95
N ASN A 112 -5.78 1.87 -19.57
CA ASN A 112 -4.46 1.27 -19.82
C ASN A 112 -4.11 1.06 -21.31
N ARG A 113 -4.79 1.74 -22.24
CA ARG A 113 -4.49 1.69 -23.69
C ARG A 113 -3.45 2.75 -24.07
N TYR A 114 -2.21 2.56 -23.59
CA TYR A 114 -1.16 3.58 -23.64
C TYR A 114 -0.75 3.99 -25.06
N GLY A 115 -0.65 3.04 -25.99
CA GLY A 115 -0.28 3.34 -27.40
C GLY A 115 -1.32 4.22 -28.09
N VAL A 116 -2.60 3.85 -28.03
CA VAL A 116 -3.69 4.63 -28.63
C VAL A 116 -3.85 5.99 -27.94
N ALA A 117 -3.64 6.05 -26.62
CA ALA A 117 -3.64 7.31 -25.87
C ALA A 117 -2.49 8.23 -26.34
N LEU A 118 -1.29 7.67 -26.56
CA LEU A 118 -0.13 8.39 -27.05
C LEU A 118 -0.40 9.03 -28.42
N ASP A 119 -1.05 8.29 -29.33
CA ASP A 119 -1.42 8.81 -30.65
C ASP A 119 -2.46 9.94 -30.57
N CYS A 120 -3.43 9.84 -29.66
CA CYS A 120 -4.39 10.93 -29.40
C CYS A 120 -3.68 12.20 -28.91
N PHE A 121 -2.74 12.09 -27.97
CA PHE A 121 -1.98 13.24 -27.47
C PHE A 121 -1.01 13.80 -28.51
N ARG A 122 -0.43 12.97 -29.38
CA ARG A 122 0.38 13.42 -30.51
C ARG A 122 -0.44 14.25 -31.49
N ALA A 123 -1.63 13.76 -31.85
CA ALA A 123 -2.55 14.49 -32.71
C ALA A 123 -2.98 15.83 -32.09
N ALA A 124 -3.29 15.84 -30.78
CA ALA A 124 -3.63 17.08 -30.07
C ALA A 124 -2.49 18.10 -30.06
N ASN A 125 -1.22 17.65 -30.03
CA ASN A 125 -0.05 18.54 -30.01
C ASN A 125 0.25 19.21 -31.36
N LEU A 126 -0.39 18.76 -32.45
CA LEU A 126 -0.25 19.37 -33.78
C LEU A 126 -1.19 20.58 -33.98
N ASP A 127 -2.15 20.78 -33.08
CA ASP A 127 -3.10 21.90 -33.15
C ASP A 127 -2.42 23.23 -32.74
N PRO A 128 -2.57 24.34 -33.49
CA PRO A 128 -2.07 25.65 -33.10
C PRO A 128 -2.52 26.13 -31.70
N LEU A 129 -3.70 25.71 -31.23
CA LEU A 129 -4.22 25.97 -29.89
C LEU A 129 -3.47 25.20 -28.79
N ALA A 130 -2.66 24.21 -29.15
CA ALA A 130 -1.81 23.50 -28.22
C ALA A 130 -0.70 24.39 -27.65
N ASN A 131 -0.33 25.50 -28.30
CA ASN A 131 0.74 26.38 -27.80
C ASN A 131 0.45 26.96 -26.41
N GLU A 132 -0.82 27.23 -26.07
CA GLU A 132 -1.22 27.68 -24.73
C GLU A 132 -1.25 26.53 -23.69
N ASN A 133 -1.47 25.29 -24.14
CA ASN A 133 -1.60 24.10 -23.29
C ASN A 133 -0.45 23.09 -23.46
N SER A 134 0.68 23.54 -24.02
CA SER A 134 1.74 22.65 -24.53
C SER A 134 2.38 21.85 -23.42
N GLU A 135 2.60 22.46 -22.25
CA GLU A 135 3.16 21.78 -21.08
C GLU A 135 2.28 20.63 -20.59
N ILE A 136 0.96 20.81 -20.60
CA ILE A 136 0.00 19.79 -20.17
C ILE A 136 0.04 18.60 -21.14
N VAL A 137 -0.01 18.87 -22.45
CA VAL A 137 0.02 17.83 -23.49
C VAL A 137 1.36 17.09 -23.46
N ASN A 138 2.48 17.80 -23.32
CA ASN A 138 3.80 17.22 -23.20
C ASN A 138 3.92 16.33 -21.95
N GLY A 139 3.34 16.73 -20.81
CA GLY A 139 3.26 15.91 -19.61
C GLY A 139 2.52 14.58 -19.84
N TYR A 140 1.41 14.60 -20.57
CA TYR A 140 0.69 13.38 -20.94
C TYR A 140 1.46 12.53 -21.96
N LEU A 141 2.13 13.14 -22.94
CA LEU A 141 2.98 12.44 -23.92
C LEU A 141 4.10 11.66 -23.23
N GLU A 142 4.87 12.32 -22.36
CA GLU A 142 5.98 11.67 -21.63
C GLU A 142 5.46 10.55 -20.71
N LYS A 143 4.33 10.79 -20.03
CA LYS A 143 3.68 9.77 -19.21
C LYS A 143 3.25 8.55 -20.03
N CYS A 144 2.63 8.74 -21.20
CA CYS A 144 2.19 7.63 -22.05
C CYS A 144 3.38 6.85 -22.62
N LYS A 145 4.42 7.53 -23.12
CA LYS A 145 5.66 6.88 -23.59
C LYS A 145 6.28 5.99 -22.51
N LYS A 146 6.34 6.50 -21.27
CA LYS A 146 6.87 5.75 -20.14
C LYS A 146 6.01 4.52 -19.83
N LEU A 147 4.69 4.68 -19.72
CA LEU A 147 3.78 3.57 -19.40
C LEU A 147 3.71 2.52 -20.50
N GLU A 148 3.72 2.92 -21.78
CA GLU A 148 3.80 2.03 -22.93
C GLU A 148 5.11 1.21 -22.90
N PHE A 149 6.25 1.88 -22.64
CA PHE A 149 7.53 1.20 -22.49
C PHE A 149 7.50 0.16 -21.35
N LEU A 150 6.95 0.53 -20.20
CA LEU A 150 6.80 -0.37 -19.05
C LEU A 150 5.87 -1.55 -19.36
N SER A 151 4.73 -1.29 -19.99
CA SER A 151 3.73 -2.30 -20.38
C SER A 151 4.27 -3.31 -21.38
N ARG A 152 5.15 -2.87 -22.30
CA ARG A 152 5.76 -3.76 -23.30
C ARG A 152 6.96 -4.54 -22.78
N THR A 153 7.80 -3.92 -21.95
CA THR A 153 9.10 -4.49 -21.56
C THR A 153 9.10 -5.16 -20.20
N GLY A 154 8.17 -4.81 -19.31
CA GLY A 154 8.21 -5.24 -17.92
C GLY A 154 9.38 -4.64 -17.13
N ALA A 155 10.00 -3.55 -17.61
CA ALA A 155 11.16 -2.91 -16.99
C ALA A 155 10.78 -2.03 -15.78
N PHE A 156 10.05 -2.60 -14.83
CA PHE A 156 9.67 -1.92 -13.59
C PHE A 156 10.84 -1.86 -12.63
N ASP A 157 11.08 -0.66 -12.11
CA ASP A 157 12.09 -0.42 -11.09
C ASP A 157 11.41 0.09 -9.82
N VAL A 158 11.21 -0.82 -8.88
CA VAL A 158 10.66 -0.53 -7.55
C VAL A 158 11.76 -0.45 -6.48
N SER A 159 13.03 -0.52 -6.90
CA SER A 159 14.18 -0.62 -6.01
C SER A 159 14.22 0.55 -5.03
N ASP A 160 14.27 1.79 -5.54
CA ASP A 160 14.38 2.99 -4.70
C ASP A 160 13.27 3.09 -3.67
N TRP A 161 12.04 2.73 -4.07
CA TRP A 161 10.88 2.78 -3.18
C TRP A 161 10.97 1.73 -2.06
N ILE A 162 11.36 0.50 -2.38
CA ILE A 162 11.60 -0.56 -1.38
C ILE A 162 12.75 -0.14 -0.45
N LEU A 163 13.85 0.34 -1.01
CA LEU A 163 15.06 0.72 -0.27
C LEU A 163 14.80 1.88 0.69
N ASN A 164 13.89 2.79 0.34
CA ASN A 164 13.43 3.86 1.22
C ASN A 164 12.34 3.39 2.22
N GLY A 165 12.20 2.09 2.47
CA GLY A 165 11.23 1.56 3.42
C GLY A 165 9.79 1.81 3.00
N PHE A 166 9.51 1.78 1.69
CA PHE A 166 8.21 2.08 1.08
C PHE A 166 7.73 3.53 1.27
N SER A 167 8.64 4.44 1.60
CA SER A 167 8.35 5.88 1.70
C SER A 167 8.62 6.63 0.40
N GLY A 168 8.04 7.83 0.27
CA GLY A 168 8.19 8.70 -0.90
C GLY A 168 7.14 8.47 -2.00
N LYS A 169 7.43 8.93 -3.21
CA LYS A 169 6.52 8.81 -4.36
C LYS A 169 6.37 7.33 -4.74
N THR A 170 5.13 6.86 -4.84
CA THR A 170 4.83 5.49 -5.29
C THR A 170 5.31 5.27 -6.73
N PRO A 171 5.89 4.10 -7.03
CA PRO A 171 6.30 3.77 -8.39
C PRO A 171 5.12 3.85 -9.36
N GLU A 172 5.36 4.43 -10.53
CA GLU A 172 4.38 4.42 -11.62
C GLU A 172 4.34 3.04 -12.24
N LEU A 173 3.16 2.42 -12.24
CA LEU A 173 2.92 1.08 -12.74
C LEU A 173 2.05 1.11 -13.99
N ALA A 174 2.32 0.16 -14.88
CA ALA A 174 1.57 -0.13 -16.09
C ALA A 174 1.22 -1.61 -16.06
N GLU A 175 0.11 -2.00 -16.70
CA GLU A 175 -0.20 -3.42 -16.80
C GLU A 175 0.80 -4.12 -17.73
N TYR A 176 1.26 -5.29 -17.31
CA TYR A 176 2.26 -6.10 -18.01
C TYR A 176 1.89 -7.57 -17.89
N VAL A 177 1.90 -8.27 -19.03
CA VAL A 177 1.71 -9.72 -19.10
C VAL A 177 2.94 -10.32 -19.74
N GLY A 178 3.71 -11.07 -18.95
CA GLY A 178 4.94 -11.71 -19.39
C GLY A 178 4.73 -13.01 -20.15
N ALA A 179 5.71 -13.91 -20.02
CA ALA A 179 5.76 -15.17 -20.76
C ALA A 179 4.87 -16.25 -20.10
N VAL A 180 3.56 -15.99 -20.03
CA VAL A 180 2.57 -16.83 -19.37
C VAL A 180 1.39 -17.16 -20.28
N GLU A 181 0.71 -18.27 -19.99
CA GLU A 181 -0.50 -18.72 -20.69
C GLU A 181 -1.45 -19.43 -19.71
N ILE A 182 -2.75 -19.46 -20.02
CA ILE A 182 -3.73 -20.17 -19.19
C ILE A 182 -3.94 -21.55 -19.81
N LYS A 183 -3.97 -22.60 -18.97
CA LYS A 183 -4.27 -23.98 -19.38
C LYS A 183 -5.14 -24.68 -18.35
N LYS A 184 -5.64 -25.87 -18.69
CA LYS A 184 -6.17 -26.81 -17.69
C LYS A 184 -5.06 -27.20 -16.73
N SER A 185 -5.39 -27.25 -15.44
CA SER A 185 -4.46 -27.54 -14.36
C SER A 185 -4.71 -28.93 -13.79
N ASP A 186 -3.64 -29.65 -13.50
CA ASP A 186 -3.69 -30.91 -12.74
C ASP A 186 -3.94 -30.66 -11.24
N ILE A 187 -3.72 -29.43 -10.76
CA ILE A 187 -3.97 -29.02 -9.38
C ILE A 187 -5.46 -28.76 -9.18
N SER A 188 -6.02 -27.84 -9.96
CA SER A 188 -7.42 -27.44 -9.88
C SER A 188 -7.85 -26.65 -11.11
N GLY A 189 -8.85 -27.15 -11.84
CA GLY A 189 -9.54 -26.42 -12.90
C GLY A 189 -8.62 -25.85 -13.97
N ARG A 190 -8.30 -24.56 -13.84
CA ARG A 190 -7.42 -23.80 -14.75
C ARG A 190 -6.28 -23.18 -13.97
N GLY A 191 -5.12 -23.12 -14.60
CA GLY A 191 -3.90 -22.59 -14.02
C GLY A 191 -3.18 -21.66 -14.99
N LEU A 192 -2.31 -20.81 -14.45
CA LEU A 192 -1.36 -20.01 -15.22
C LEU A 192 -0.05 -20.77 -15.36
N PHE A 193 0.51 -20.86 -16.56
CA PHE A 193 1.70 -21.66 -16.87
C PHE A 193 2.80 -20.81 -17.50
N ALA A 194 4.05 -21.19 -17.21
CA ALA A 194 5.22 -20.60 -17.85
C ALA A 194 5.33 -21.08 -19.32
N THR A 195 5.46 -20.16 -20.27
CA THR A 195 5.68 -20.50 -21.70
C THR A 195 7.15 -20.76 -22.04
N LYS A 196 8.07 -20.33 -21.16
CA LYS A 196 9.52 -20.51 -21.30
C LYS A 196 10.17 -20.67 -19.92
N ASN A 197 11.46 -21.02 -19.89
CA ASN A 197 12.23 -21.02 -18.64
C ASN A 197 12.34 -19.59 -18.09
N ILE A 198 12.11 -19.44 -16.78
CA ILE A 198 12.08 -18.16 -16.08
C ILE A 198 13.00 -18.25 -14.87
N ASP A 199 13.94 -17.31 -14.78
CA ASP A 199 14.86 -17.20 -13.65
C ASP A 199 14.17 -16.56 -12.44
N SER A 200 14.59 -16.96 -11.23
CA SER A 200 14.16 -16.36 -9.97
C SER A 200 14.24 -14.82 -9.97
N GLY A 201 13.20 -14.18 -9.41
CA GLY A 201 13.04 -12.72 -9.34
C GLY A 201 12.53 -12.07 -10.63
N THR A 202 12.41 -12.82 -11.73
CA THR A 202 11.87 -12.29 -12.99
C THR A 202 10.40 -11.92 -12.84
N LEU A 203 10.05 -10.72 -13.32
CA LEU A 203 8.68 -10.24 -13.36
C LEU A 203 7.84 -11.01 -14.37
N LEU A 204 6.65 -11.43 -13.94
CA LEU A 204 5.71 -12.21 -14.74
C LEU A 204 4.44 -11.44 -15.06
N LEU A 205 3.95 -10.65 -14.10
CA LEU A 205 2.70 -9.94 -14.23
C LEU A 205 2.72 -8.64 -13.44
N VAL A 206 2.11 -7.60 -14.01
CA VAL A 206 1.59 -6.44 -13.29
C VAL A 206 0.16 -6.23 -13.75
N THR A 207 -0.81 -6.26 -12.84
CA THR A 207 -2.21 -5.99 -13.20
C THR A 207 -2.88 -5.14 -12.14
N LYS A 208 -3.82 -4.31 -12.58
CA LYS A 208 -4.63 -3.45 -11.74
C LYS A 208 -5.87 -4.19 -11.26
N ALA A 209 -6.29 -3.94 -10.03
CA ALA A 209 -7.53 -4.50 -9.51
C ALA A 209 -8.73 -3.93 -10.29
N ILE A 210 -9.76 -4.74 -10.52
CA ILE A 210 -11.08 -4.24 -10.90
C ILE A 210 -11.62 -3.36 -9.77
N ALA A 211 -11.54 -3.89 -8.55
CA ALA A 211 -11.92 -3.18 -7.34
C ALA A 211 -11.09 -3.69 -6.16
N ILE A 212 -10.96 -2.82 -5.17
CA ILE A 212 -10.36 -3.15 -3.89
C ILE A 212 -11.10 -2.44 -2.76
N ASP A 213 -11.16 -3.08 -1.60
CA ASP A 213 -11.56 -2.44 -0.35
C ASP A 213 -10.65 -2.83 0.81
N ARG A 214 -10.54 -1.91 1.78
CA ARG A 214 -9.51 -1.92 2.82
C ARG A 214 -10.09 -1.43 4.13
N ALA A 215 -9.75 -2.06 5.23
CA ALA A 215 -10.00 -1.49 6.56
C ALA A 215 -8.83 -1.70 7.53
N ILE A 216 -8.79 -0.81 8.51
CA ILE A 216 -7.93 -0.90 9.68
C ILE A 216 -8.79 -1.42 10.83
N PHE A 217 -8.37 -2.51 11.46
CA PHE A 217 -9.06 -3.12 12.59
C PHE A 217 -8.45 -2.60 13.90
N PRO A 218 -9.22 -1.94 14.77
CA PRO A 218 -8.83 -1.81 16.17
C PRO A 218 -8.98 -3.20 16.82
N GLN A 219 -7.97 -3.66 17.56
CA GLN A 219 -8.08 -4.90 18.34
C GLN A 219 -9.34 -4.84 19.22
N ASN A 220 -10.30 -5.75 18.96
CA ASN A 220 -11.62 -5.95 19.59
C ASN A 220 -12.87 -5.42 18.84
N SER A 221 -13.12 -5.89 17.60
CA SER A 221 -14.43 -6.34 17.09
C SER A 221 -14.31 -6.70 15.59
N CYS A 222 -14.21 -8.00 15.28
CA CYS A 222 -13.65 -8.48 14.00
C CYS A 222 -14.70 -8.68 12.88
N GLU A 223 -15.88 -9.23 13.21
CA GLU A 223 -16.79 -9.75 12.17
C GLU A 223 -17.58 -8.65 11.43
N ASN A 224 -18.11 -7.66 12.15
CA ASN A 224 -18.91 -6.59 11.54
C ASN A 224 -18.12 -5.74 10.54
N VAL A 225 -16.83 -5.51 10.81
CA VAL A 225 -15.96 -4.72 9.92
C VAL A 225 -15.63 -5.51 8.66
N GLN A 226 -15.37 -6.81 8.75
CA GLN A 226 -15.14 -7.68 7.59
C GLN A 226 -16.36 -7.73 6.65
N LEU A 227 -17.57 -7.80 7.22
CA LEU A 227 -18.81 -7.76 6.43
C LEU A 227 -19.00 -6.43 5.68
N VAL A 228 -18.62 -5.30 6.30
CA VAL A 228 -18.69 -3.98 5.65
C VAL A 228 -17.68 -3.87 4.50
N ILE A 229 -16.44 -4.33 4.71
CA ILE A 229 -15.42 -4.38 3.64
C ILE A 229 -15.92 -5.21 2.48
N TRP A 230 -16.44 -6.41 2.77
CA TRP A 230 -16.93 -7.33 1.76
C TRP A 230 -18.08 -6.74 0.95
N LYS A 231 -19.06 -6.12 1.62
CA LYS A 231 -20.17 -5.45 0.96
C LYS A 231 -19.71 -4.31 0.04
N ASN A 232 -18.86 -3.41 0.55
CA ASN A 232 -18.34 -2.28 -0.24
C ASN A 232 -17.53 -2.76 -1.45
N PHE A 233 -16.75 -3.82 -1.25
CA PHE A 233 -15.99 -4.46 -2.32
C PHE A 233 -16.91 -5.02 -3.40
N ILE A 234 -17.96 -5.77 -3.03
CA ILE A 234 -18.98 -6.28 -3.96
C ILE A 234 -19.63 -5.12 -4.73
N ASP A 235 -20.07 -4.07 -4.03
CA ASP A 235 -20.74 -2.92 -4.65
C ASP A 235 -19.84 -2.26 -5.71
N LYS A 236 -18.53 -2.13 -5.43
CA LYS A 236 -17.54 -1.60 -6.37
C LYS A 236 -17.32 -2.50 -7.60
N VAL A 237 -17.29 -3.83 -7.42
CA VAL A 237 -17.15 -4.78 -8.54
C VAL A 237 -18.40 -4.74 -9.42
N VAL A 238 -19.59 -4.79 -8.82
CA VAL A 238 -20.88 -4.75 -9.53
C VAL A 238 -21.03 -3.44 -10.29
N ASP A 239 -20.70 -2.30 -9.69
CA ASP A 239 -20.71 -0.99 -10.36
C ASP A 239 -19.78 -0.96 -11.58
N SER A 240 -18.55 -1.49 -11.42
CA SER A 240 -17.55 -1.55 -12.50
C SER A 240 -18.00 -2.47 -13.65
N ALA A 241 -18.57 -3.63 -13.33
CA ALA A 241 -19.09 -4.57 -14.31
C ALA A 241 -20.33 -4.03 -15.04
N THR A 242 -21.19 -3.29 -14.34
CA THR A 242 -22.39 -2.67 -14.93
C THR A 242 -22.02 -1.55 -15.91
N LYS A 243 -21.00 -0.76 -15.59
CA LYS A 243 -20.54 0.37 -16.41
C LYS A 243 -19.66 -0.03 -17.58
N CYS A 244 -19.04 -1.21 -17.54
CA CYS A 244 -18.06 -1.64 -18.54
C CYS A 244 -18.29 -3.09 -18.96
N GLY A 245 -18.79 -3.28 -20.19
CA GLY A 245 -19.04 -4.60 -20.77
C GLY A 245 -17.79 -5.48 -20.86
N ARG A 246 -16.62 -4.89 -21.11
CA ARG A 246 -15.34 -5.60 -21.08
C ARG A 246 -15.01 -6.14 -19.69
N ILE A 247 -15.18 -5.33 -18.64
CA ILE A 247 -14.96 -5.80 -17.24
C ILE A 247 -15.93 -6.93 -16.93
N ASN A 248 -17.21 -6.81 -17.29
CA ASN A 248 -18.19 -7.88 -17.13
C ASN A 248 -17.75 -9.18 -17.85
N CYS A 249 -17.28 -9.07 -19.09
CA CYS A 249 -16.76 -10.21 -19.84
C CYS A 249 -15.52 -10.84 -19.19
N LEU A 250 -14.58 -10.03 -18.68
CA LEU A 250 -13.39 -10.54 -18.00
C LEU A 250 -13.75 -11.27 -16.70
N ILE A 251 -14.68 -10.71 -15.91
CA ILE A 251 -15.20 -11.36 -14.70
C ILE A 251 -15.90 -12.68 -15.06
N SER A 252 -16.69 -12.73 -16.13
CA SER A 252 -17.43 -13.93 -16.50
C SER A 252 -16.55 -15.12 -16.90
N LYS A 253 -15.27 -14.88 -17.24
CA LYS A 253 -14.27 -15.94 -17.47
C LYS A 253 -13.75 -16.59 -16.19
N LEU A 254 -13.96 -15.98 -15.02
CA LEU A 254 -13.51 -16.51 -13.74
C LEU A 254 -14.35 -17.69 -13.26
N SER A 255 -13.78 -18.44 -12.32
CA SER A 255 -14.39 -19.61 -11.69
C SER A 255 -15.56 -19.22 -10.79
N THR A 256 -16.63 -20.02 -10.72
CA THR A 256 -17.65 -19.91 -9.66
C THR A 256 -17.44 -20.96 -8.56
N GLY A 257 -16.39 -21.78 -8.67
CA GLY A 257 -16.15 -22.95 -7.83
C GLY A 257 -16.94 -24.19 -8.24
N GLU A 258 -17.78 -24.08 -9.27
CA GLU A 258 -18.64 -25.16 -9.77
C GLU A 258 -18.26 -25.54 -11.21
N ASN A 259 -18.30 -26.84 -11.52
CA ASN A 259 -18.08 -27.38 -12.86
C ASN A 259 -16.76 -26.92 -13.54
N GLU A 260 -15.70 -26.70 -12.76
CA GLU A 260 -14.40 -26.19 -13.24
C GLU A 260 -13.81 -26.95 -14.44
N ASP A 261 -14.02 -28.27 -14.49
CA ASP A 261 -13.52 -29.13 -15.57
C ASP A 261 -14.20 -28.83 -16.91
N SER A 262 -15.44 -28.34 -16.89
CA SER A 262 -16.20 -27.98 -18.09
C SER A 262 -15.91 -26.57 -18.61
N ILE A 263 -15.32 -25.69 -17.79
CA ILE A 263 -15.10 -24.29 -18.17
C ILE A 263 -13.96 -24.21 -19.19
N GLU A 264 -14.22 -23.57 -20.33
CA GLU A 264 -13.22 -23.34 -21.37
C GLU A 264 -12.02 -22.51 -20.85
N VAL A 265 -10.87 -22.77 -21.44
CA VAL A 265 -9.65 -22.02 -21.17
C VAL A 265 -9.70 -20.72 -21.96
N PRO A 266 -9.74 -19.54 -21.31
CA PRO A 266 -9.75 -18.27 -22.02
C PRO A 266 -8.38 -18.01 -22.65
N ASP A 267 -8.38 -17.37 -23.83
CA ASP A 267 -7.14 -16.95 -24.48
C ASP A 267 -6.47 -15.84 -23.66
N ILE A 268 -5.15 -15.94 -23.48
CA ILE A 268 -4.35 -14.98 -22.69
C ILE A 268 -4.38 -13.56 -23.28
N SER A 269 -4.62 -13.43 -24.59
CA SER A 269 -4.72 -12.14 -25.28
C SER A 269 -5.84 -11.26 -24.71
N LEU A 270 -6.94 -11.86 -24.21
CA LEU A 270 -8.05 -11.11 -23.61
C LEU A 270 -7.63 -10.25 -22.41
N PHE A 271 -6.58 -10.68 -21.70
CA PHE A 271 -6.07 -10.01 -20.51
C PHE A 271 -4.93 -9.03 -20.81
N ARG A 272 -4.56 -8.86 -22.09
CA ARG A 272 -3.55 -7.91 -22.49
C ARG A 272 -4.14 -6.49 -22.59
N PRO A 273 -3.39 -5.45 -22.18
CA PRO A 273 -3.86 -4.06 -22.26
C PRO A 273 -4.18 -3.59 -23.69
N GLU A 274 -3.46 -4.15 -24.67
CA GLU A 274 -3.58 -3.83 -26.10
C GLU A 274 -4.65 -4.65 -26.83
N ALA A 275 -5.40 -5.52 -26.15
CA ALA A 275 -6.38 -6.37 -26.82
C ALA A 275 -7.51 -5.50 -27.40
N ASP A 276 -7.49 -5.36 -28.72
CA ASP A 276 -8.52 -4.66 -29.46
C ASP A 276 -9.85 -5.40 -29.35
N ASP A 277 -10.89 -4.58 -29.27
CA ASP A 277 -12.27 -4.85 -29.71
C ASP A 277 -13.33 -5.00 -28.61
N ASP A 278 -13.87 -3.85 -28.16
CA ASP A 278 -15.12 -3.78 -27.40
C ASP A 278 -16.35 -4.21 -28.24
N SER A 279 -16.23 -4.32 -29.58
CA SER A 279 -17.36 -4.56 -30.48
C SER A 279 -17.82 -6.03 -30.56
N SER A 280 -17.04 -6.97 -29.99
CA SER A 280 -17.35 -8.40 -30.03
C SER A 280 -18.00 -8.96 -28.75
N PHE A 281 -18.07 -8.16 -27.68
CA PHE A 281 -18.60 -8.63 -26.40
C PHE A 281 -20.12 -8.43 -26.36
N SER A 282 -20.88 -9.49 -26.69
CA SER A 282 -22.29 -9.55 -26.35
C SER A 282 -22.43 -9.38 -24.84
N CYS A 283 -23.02 -8.26 -24.40
CA CYS A 283 -23.31 -8.00 -23.00
C CYS A 283 -24.34 -9.03 -22.52
N GLU A 284 -23.87 -10.19 -22.07
CA GLU A 284 -24.69 -11.09 -21.28
C GLU A 284 -25.24 -10.29 -20.09
N LYS A 285 -26.54 -10.45 -19.84
CA LYS A 285 -27.20 -9.77 -18.74
C LYS A 285 -26.43 -10.05 -17.45
N LEU A 286 -26.03 -8.98 -16.76
CA LEU A 286 -25.28 -9.06 -15.51
C LEU A 286 -26.07 -9.89 -14.49
N ASP A 287 -25.52 -11.05 -14.11
CA ASP A 287 -26.06 -11.91 -13.06
C ASP A 287 -25.28 -11.65 -11.77
N ILE A 288 -25.91 -10.88 -10.87
CA ILE A 288 -25.34 -10.53 -9.56
C ILE A 288 -25.07 -11.80 -8.75
N GLY A 289 -25.96 -12.81 -8.82
CA GLY A 289 -25.78 -14.08 -8.11
C GLY A 289 -24.49 -14.79 -8.55
N ARG A 290 -24.26 -14.85 -9.87
CA ARG A 290 -23.02 -15.39 -10.43
C ARG A 290 -21.79 -14.58 -10.03
N ILE A 291 -21.86 -13.24 -10.02
CA ILE A 291 -20.75 -12.39 -9.57
C ILE A 291 -20.37 -12.70 -8.12
N LEU A 292 -21.34 -12.86 -7.23
CA LEU A 292 -21.08 -13.22 -5.83
C LEU A 292 -20.32 -14.55 -5.72
N SER A 293 -20.77 -15.58 -6.43
CA SER A 293 -20.07 -16.88 -6.46
C SER A 293 -18.64 -16.77 -7.03
N ILE A 294 -18.43 -15.90 -8.03
CA ILE A 294 -17.09 -15.61 -8.54
C ILE A 294 -16.23 -14.95 -7.45
N LEU A 295 -16.75 -13.95 -6.75
CA LEU A 295 -16.01 -13.23 -5.73
C LEU A 295 -15.61 -14.14 -4.56
N ASP A 296 -16.47 -15.07 -4.16
CA ASP A 296 -16.16 -16.03 -3.08
C ASP A 296 -14.91 -16.88 -3.37
N VAL A 297 -14.63 -17.16 -4.64
CA VAL A 297 -13.52 -18.05 -5.05
C VAL A 297 -12.28 -17.30 -5.54
N ASN A 298 -12.47 -16.13 -6.17
CA ASN A 298 -11.40 -15.46 -6.92
C ASN A 298 -10.85 -14.22 -6.23
N SER A 299 -11.44 -13.80 -5.11
CA SER A 299 -10.97 -12.65 -4.35
C SER A 299 -9.65 -12.95 -3.67
N ILE A 300 -8.70 -12.02 -3.84
CA ILE A 300 -7.36 -12.15 -3.29
C ILE A 300 -7.22 -11.20 -2.10
N LEU A 301 -6.70 -11.73 -0.99
CA LEU A 301 -6.30 -10.91 0.15
C LEU A 301 -4.97 -10.24 -0.14
N GLU A 302 -4.90 -8.94 0.15
CA GLU A 302 -3.65 -8.19 0.08
C GLU A 302 -2.60 -8.83 0.99
N ASP A 303 -1.38 -8.92 0.46
CA ASP A 303 -0.26 -9.47 1.22
C ASP A 303 0.15 -8.52 2.34
N ALA A 304 0.64 -9.07 3.46
CA ALA A 304 0.98 -8.34 4.67
C ALA A 304 2.03 -7.23 4.44
N ILE A 305 2.81 -7.29 3.35
CA ILE A 305 3.75 -6.22 2.97
C ILE A 305 3.02 -4.90 2.64
N SER A 306 1.80 -4.96 2.07
CA SER A 306 0.98 -3.78 1.79
C SER A 306 0.56 -3.04 3.07
N SER A 307 0.47 -3.75 4.21
CA SER A 307 0.19 -3.14 5.52
C SER A 307 1.29 -2.20 5.98
N LYS A 308 2.56 -2.44 5.59
CA LYS A 308 3.69 -1.57 5.93
C LYS A 308 3.74 -0.30 5.07
N VAL A 309 3.26 -0.39 3.82
CA VAL A 309 3.23 0.72 2.85
C VAL A 309 2.26 1.83 3.26
N LEU A 310 1.20 1.51 4.01
CA LEU A 310 0.13 2.44 4.39
C LEU A 310 0.21 2.93 5.85
N GLY A 311 1.26 2.56 6.60
CA GLY A 311 1.51 2.99 7.98
C GLY A 311 1.69 1.82 8.96
N LYS A 312 2.30 2.07 10.13
CA LYS A 312 2.69 1.08 11.15
C LYS A 312 1.51 0.37 11.88
N ASN A 313 0.38 0.13 11.23
CA ASN A 313 -0.73 -0.60 11.82
C ASN A 313 -0.67 -2.06 11.36
N THR A 314 -0.40 -2.97 12.30
CA THR A 314 -0.37 -4.43 12.09
C THR A 314 -1.74 -5.03 11.77
N ASP A 315 -2.79 -4.23 11.83
CA ASP A 315 -4.18 -4.67 11.83
C ASP A 315 -4.89 -4.15 10.55
N TYR A 316 -4.32 -4.43 9.39
CA TYR A 316 -4.83 -3.98 8.10
C TYR A 316 -5.21 -5.19 7.23
N GLN A 317 -6.43 -5.19 6.69
CA GLN A 317 -6.90 -6.21 5.75
C GLN A 317 -7.47 -5.54 4.51
N GLY A 318 -6.94 -5.94 3.35
CA GLY A 318 -7.45 -5.54 2.03
C GLY A 318 -7.93 -6.75 1.26
N VAL A 319 -9.01 -6.58 0.50
CA VAL A 319 -9.53 -7.59 -0.43
C VAL A 319 -9.74 -6.96 -1.80
N GLY A 320 -9.35 -7.67 -2.84
CA GLY A 320 -9.47 -7.18 -4.21
C GLY A 320 -9.68 -8.29 -5.23
N LEU A 321 -10.14 -7.88 -6.42
CA LEU A 321 -10.29 -8.75 -7.58
C LEU A 321 -9.26 -8.37 -8.64
N TRP A 322 -8.31 -9.27 -8.88
CA TRP A 322 -7.36 -9.17 -9.99
C TRP A 322 -7.55 -10.38 -10.90
N VAL A 323 -8.06 -10.15 -12.11
CA VAL A 323 -8.60 -11.22 -12.96
C VAL A 323 -7.54 -12.27 -13.34
N LEU A 324 -6.39 -11.84 -13.87
CA LEU A 324 -5.37 -12.78 -14.32
C LEU A 324 -4.68 -13.53 -13.16
N PRO A 325 -4.39 -12.90 -12.00
CA PRO A 325 -3.92 -13.58 -10.79
C PRO A 325 -4.89 -14.61 -10.21
N SER A 326 -6.19 -14.49 -10.46
CA SER A 326 -7.18 -15.50 -10.02
C SER A 326 -6.97 -16.88 -10.67
N PHE A 327 -6.20 -16.97 -11.76
CA PHE A 327 -5.79 -18.24 -12.38
C PHE A 327 -4.52 -18.85 -11.75
N ILE A 328 -3.92 -18.24 -10.73
CA ILE A 328 -2.72 -18.77 -10.08
C ILE A 328 -3.13 -19.64 -8.90
N ASN A 329 -2.97 -20.95 -9.04
CA ASN A 329 -3.36 -21.92 -8.02
C ASN A 329 -2.46 -21.92 -6.77
N HIS A 330 -2.97 -22.52 -5.71
CA HIS A 330 -2.23 -22.70 -4.48
C HIS A 330 -1.19 -23.83 -4.56
N SER A 331 -0.01 -23.59 -4.00
CA SER A 331 0.93 -24.63 -3.56
C SER A 331 1.58 -24.27 -2.23
N CYS A 332 1.87 -25.27 -1.40
CA CYS A 332 2.72 -25.09 -0.21
C CYS A 332 4.23 -25.16 -0.53
N ASP A 333 4.56 -25.43 -1.80
CA ASP A 333 5.88 -25.29 -2.45
C ASP A 333 5.69 -24.37 -3.66
N PRO A 334 5.45 -23.06 -3.41
CA PRO A 334 5.13 -22.10 -4.47
C PRO A 334 6.37 -21.74 -5.30
N ASN A 335 6.15 -21.31 -6.54
CA ASN A 335 7.22 -20.89 -7.45
C ASN A 335 7.09 -19.42 -7.90
N VAL A 336 6.02 -18.74 -7.52
CA VAL A 336 5.85 -17.30 -7.67
C VAL A 336 5.44 -16.65 -6.35
N ARG A 337 5.68 -15.34 -6.25
CA ARG A 337 5.23 -14.48 -5.15
C ARG A 337 4.52 -13.25 -5.70
N ARG A 338 3.66 -12.67 -4.87
CA ARG A 338 2.89 -11.47 -5.20
C ARG A 338 3.23 -10.33 -4.25
N LEU A 339 3.33 -9.11 -4.79
CA LEU A 339 3.50 -7.87 -4.05
C LEU A 339 2.37 -6.91 -4.45
N HIS A 340 1.81 -6.18 -3.49
CA HIS A 340 0.78 -5.18 -3.76
C HIS A 340 1.37 -3.78 -3.66
N ILE A 341 1.08 -2.94 -4.66
CA ILE A 341 1.47 -1.53 -4.69
C ILE A 341 0.27 -0.72 -5.16
N GLY A 342 -0.34 0.04 -4.25
CA GLY A 342 -1.61 0.71 -4.56
C GLY A 342 -2.66 -0.34 -4.94
N ASP A 343 -3.37 -0.14 -6.03
CA ASP A 343 -4.35 -1.09 -6.58
C ASP A 343 -3.75 -2.14 -7.52
N HIS A 344 -2.43 -2.17 -7.69
CA HIS A 344 -1.75 -3.13 -8.54
C HIS A 344 -1.23 -4.33 -7.75
N VAL A 345 -1.27 -5.49 -8.38
CA VAL A 345 -0.53 -6.67 -7.94
C VAL A 345 0.58 -6.98 -8.94
N ILE A 346 1.76 -7.22 -8.39
CA ILE A 346 2.99 -7.56 -9.10
C ILE A 346 3.29 -9.02 -8.77
N VAL A 347 3.45 -9.86 -9.79
CA VAL A 347 3.83 -11.27 -9.61
C VAL A 347 5.21 -11.50 -10.23
N HIS A 348 6.10 -12.09 -9.46
CA HIS A 348 7.44 -12.47 -9.91
C HIS A 348 7.79 -13.89 -9.47
N ALA A 349 8.74 -14.50 -10.17
CA ALA A 349 9.26 -15.81 -9.83
C ALA A 349 9.94 -15.78 -8.46
N SER A 350 9.61 -16.71 -7.56
CA SER A 350 10.26 -16.85 -6.25
C SER A 350 11.46 -17.81 -6.31
N ARG A 351 11.48 -18.69 -7.31
CA ARG A 351 12.59 -19.60 -7.70
C ARG A 351 12.59 -19.75 -9.22
N ASP A 352 13.56 -20.48 -9.75
CA ASP A 352 13.57 -20.79 -11.18
C ASP A 352 12.35 -21.66 -11.54
N VAL A 353 11.72 -21.36 -12.67
CA VAL A 353 10.51 -22.00 -13.19
C VAL A 353 10.79 -22.53 -14.59
N LYS A 354 10.43 -23.79 -14.84
CA LYS A 354 10.63 -24.42 -16.15
C LYS A 354 9.50 -24.06 -17.12
N ALA A 355 9.80 -24.09 -18.43
CA ALA A 355 8.76 -24.03 -19.45
C ALA A 355 7.72 -25.16 -19.23
N GLY A 356 6.44 -24.81 -19.31
CA GLY A 356 5.31 -25.71 -19.05
C GLY A 356 5.02 -25.97 -17.57
N GLU A 357 5.77 -25.39 -16.63
CA GLU A 357 5.47 -25.50 -15.19
C GLU A 357 4.32 -24.56 -14.81
N GLU A 358 3.37 -25.06 -14.00
CA GLU A 358 2.28 -24.27 -13.46
C GLU A 358 2.80 -23.26 -12.43
N LEU A 359 2.41 -22.00 -12.57
CA LEU A 359 2.69 -20.95 -11.62
C LEU A 359 1.77 -21.08 -10.42
N THR A 360 2.35 -21.07 -9.22
CA THR A 360 1.62 -21.19 -7.96
C THR A 360 2.18 -20.24 -6.90
N PHE A 361 1.30 -19.56 -6.17
CA PHE A 361 1.65 -18.84 -4.95
C PHE A 361 0.94 -19.42 -3.73
N SER A 362 1.37 -19.05 -2.53
CA SER A 362 0.73 -19.45 -1.29
C SER A 362 -0.51 -18.60 -1.00
N TYR A 363 -1.64 -19.25 -0.67
CA TYR A 363 -2.87 -18.56 -0.26
C TYR A 363 -2.83 -18.18 1.23
N PHE A 364 -2.01 -18.90 1.99
CA PHE A 364 -1.81 -18.76 3.42
C PHE A 364 -0.34 -19.03 3.79
N ASP A 365 0.02 -18.81 5.06
CA ASP A 365 1.40 -18.90 5.51
C ASP A 365 2.00 -20.32 5.34
N VAL A 366 3.02 -20.44 4.50
CA VAL A 366 3.75 -21.68 4.23
C VAL A 366 4.82 -22.00 5.28
N LEU A 367 5.13 -21.07 6.18
CA LEU A 367 6.01 -21.30 7.33
C LEU A 367 5.25 -21.85 8.57
N SER A 368 3.98 -22.20 8.39
CA SER A 368 3.15 -22.87 9.39
C SER A 368 3.22 -24.41 9.28
N PRO A 369 3.00 -25.14 10.39
CA PRO A 369 2.91 -26.60 10.39
C PRO A 369 1.82 -27.16 9.46
N LEU A 370 1.96 -28.42 9.04
CA LEU A 370 1.01 -29.09 8.14
C LEU A 370 -0.44 -29.07 8.67
N SER A 371 -0.63 -29.28 9.97
CA SER A 371 -1.95 -29.26 10.61
C SER A 371 -2.66 -27.91 10.42
N ASN A 372 -1.95 -26.81 10.69
CA ASN A 372 -2.46 -25.46 10.49
C ASN A 372 -2.75 -25.17 9.02
N ARG A 373 -1.83 -25.55 8.11
CA ARG A 373 -2.01 -25.39 6.65
C ARG A 373 -3.22 -26.16 6.15
N ARG A 374 -3.47 -27.38 6.64
CA ARG A 374 -4.67 -28.16 6.34
C ARG A 374 -5.94 -27.52 6.89
N GLY A 375 -5.89 -26.96 8.10
CA GLY A 375 -7.01 -26.21 8.67
C GLY A 375 -7.38 -25.01 7.79
N MET A 376 -6.39 -24.20 7.40
CA MET A 376 -6.59 -23.05 6.52
C MET A 376 -7.13 -23.44 5.14
N ALA A 377 -6.59 -24.50 4.52
CA ALA A 377 -7.09 -25.00 3.24
C ALA A 377 -8.53 -25.50 3.31
N ARG A 378 -8.90 -26.22 4.38
CA ARG A 378 -10.29 -26.68 4.61
C ARG A 378 -11.25 -25.52 4.78
N ASN A 379 -10.84 -24.46 5.50
CA ASN A 379 -11.66 -23.25 5.65
C ASN A 379 -11.90 -22.55 4.31
N TRP A 380 -10.96 -22.68 3.36
CA TRP A 380 -11.10 -22.23 1.97
C TRP A 380 -11.84 -23.22 1.07
N GLY A 381 -12.27 -24.38 1.58
CA GLY A 381 -13.02 -25.37 0.81
C GLY A 381 -12.19 -26.31 -0.06
N PHE A 382 -10.86 -26.40 0.12
CA PHE A 382 -10.02 -27.31 -0.67
C PHE A 382 -9.01 -28.12 0.16
N SER A 383 -8.37 -29.11 -0.47
CA SER A 383 -7.30 -29.92 0.12
C SER A 383 -6.04 -29.86 -0.73
N CYS A 384 -4.94 -29.37 -0.16
CA CYS A 384 -3.67 -29.25 -0.87
C CYS A 384 -2.94 -30.62 -0.92
N ARG A 385 -2.76 -31.14 -2.14
CA ARG A 385 -2.01 -32.39 -2.43
C ARG A 385 -0.65 -32.13 -3.11
N CYS A 386 -0.03 -30.97 -2.85
CA CYS A 386 1.30 -30.72 -3.39
C CYS A 386 2.34 -31.69 -2.80
N LYS A 387 3.48 -31.86 -3.51
CA LYS A 387 4.59 -32.75 -3.11
C LYS A 387 5.03 -32.56 -1.66
N ARG A 388 5.02 -31.31 -1.16
CA ARG A 388 5.34 -31.00 0.24
C ARG A 388 4.32 -31.57 1.22
N CYS A 389 3.03 -31.35 0.96
CA CYS A 389 1.95 -31.83 1.83
C CYS A 389 1.93 -33.36 1.90
N GLU A 390 2.10 -34.04 0.77
CA GLU A 390 2.16 -35.50 0.70
C GLU A 390 3.37 -36.04 1.46
N PHE A 391 4.53 -35.41 1.29
CA PHE A 391 5.73 -35.78 2.02
C PHE A 391 5.57 -35.59 3.54
N GLU A 392 5.11 -34.43 3.99
CA GLU A 392 4.95 -34.17 5.43
C GLU A 392 3.91 -35.10 6.05
N ASP A 393 2.84 -35.46 5.33
CA ASP A 393 1.84 -36.42 5.80
C ASP A 393 2.43 -37.80 6.07
N SER A 394 3.32 -38.26 5.18
CA SER A 394 4.03 -39.52 5.37
C SER A 394 4.89 -39.52 6.65
N ILE A 395 5.41 -38.35 7.06
CA ILE A 395 6.23 -38.19 8.27
C ILE A 395 5.39 -37.97 9.54
N CYS A 396 4.23 -37.32 9.46
CA CYS A 396 3.33 -37.09 10.60
C CYS A 396 2.83 -38.38 11.28
N SER A 397 2.97 -39.52 10.60
CA SER A 397 2.66 -40.84 11.15
C SER A 397 3.74 -41.35 12.11
N ASN A 398 4.95 -40.78 12.12
CA ASN A 398 6.01 -41.13 13.05
C ASN A 398 5.69 -40.66 14.47
N GLN A 399 5.83 -41.56 15.44
CA GLN A 399 5.56 -41.27 16.85
C GLN A 399 6.42 -40.12 17.39
N GLU A 400 7.69 -40.06 17.00
CA GLU A 400 8.62 -39.00 17.41
C GLU A 400 8.17 -37.61 16.88
N MET A 401 7.50 -37.56 15.73
CA MET A 401 6.94 -36.33 15.17
C MET A 401 5.78 -35.81 16.02
N ARG A 402 4.89 -36.72 16.46
CA ARG A 402 3.77 -36.39 17.35
C ARG A 402 4.25 -35.89 18.71
N GLU A 403 5.34 -36.45 19.21
CA GLU A 403 5.98 -35.98 20.44
C GLU A 403 6.51 -34.55 20.29
N ILE A 404 7.15 -34.24 19.17
CA ILE A 404 7.62 -32.87 18.86
C ILE A 404 6.44 -31.88 18.82
N GLU A 405 5.35 -32.23 18.14
CA GLU A 405 4.14 -31.40 18.05
C GLU A 405 3.46 -31.22 19.42
N MET A 406 3.34 -32.30 20.21
CA MET A 406 2.78 -32.24 21.56
C MET A 406 3.60 -31.33 22.47
N VAL A 407 4.93 -31.40 22.37
CA VAL A 407 5.83 -30.55 23.15
C VAL A 407 5.61 -29.08 22.78
N LEU A 408 5.56 -28.74 21.48
CA LEU A 408 5.29 -27.37 21.02
C LEU A 408 3.95 -26.83 21.53
N GLY A 409 2.89 -27.65 21.54
CA GLY A 409 1.55 -27.24 21.99
C GLY A 409 1.43 -26.91 23.48
N LYS A 410 2.40 -27.30 24.34
CA LYS A 410 2.34 -27.08 25.80
C LYS A 410 2.99 -25.77 26.26
N GLY A 411 3.58 -24.96 25.38
CA GLY A 411 4.07 -23.61 25.68
C GLY A 411 5.23 -23.48 26.70
N LEU A 412 5.78 -24.60 27.19
CA LEU A 412 6.75 -24.67 28.30
C LEU A 412 8.11 -25.25 27.86
N VAL A 413 8.66 -24.81 26.73
CA VAL A 413 9.73 -25.57 26.05
C VAL A 413 11.00 -24.79 25.77
N ASP A 414 12.13 -25.44 26.05
CA ASP A 414 13.43 -25.16 25.45
C ASP A 414 13.39 -25.42 23.93
N MET A 415 13.10 -24.38 23.14
CA MET A 415 12.98 -24.47 21.67
C MET A 415 14.21 -25.05 20.99
N GLY A 416 15.41 -24.85 21.58
CA GLY A 416 16.63 -25.45 21.04
C GLY A 416 16.61 -26.98 21.11
N GLY A 417 15.97 -27.55 22.14
CA GLY A 417 15.76 -28.99 22.25
C GLY A 417 14.76 -29.52 21.22
N VAL A 418 13.75 -28.73 20.85
CA VAL A 418 12.81 -29.07 19.77
C VAL A 418 13.54 -29.11 18.43
N VAL A 419 14.27 -28.05 18.09
CA VAL A 419 15.04 -27.97 16.84
C VAL A 419 16.07 -29.10 16.76
N TYR A 420 16.80 -29.36 17.85
CA TYR A 420 17.75 -30.46 17.91
C TYR A 420 17.08 -31.82 17.64
N ARG A 421 15.97 -32.12 18.33
CA ARG A 421 15.25 -33.38 18.11
C ARG A 421 14.74 -33.51 16.67
N LEU A 422 14.20 -32.43 16.09
CA LEU A 422 13.73 -32.43 14.71
C LEU A 422 14.87 -32.76 13.73
N GLU A 423 16.05 -32.15 13.89
CA GLU A 423 17.21 -32.41 13.04
C GLU A 423 17.77 -33.83 13.21
N GLU A 424 17.79 -34.36 14.45
CA GLU A 424 18.14 -35.75 14.71
C GLU A 424 17.15 -36.72 14.06
N CYS A 425 15.85 -36.46 14.18
CA CYS A 425 14.80 -37.29 13.56
C CYS A 425 14.90 -37.25 12.03
N MET A 426 15.11 -36.08 11.43
CA MET A 426 15.36 -35.97 9.98
C MET A 426 16.57 -36.81 9.54
N ARG A 427 17.63 -36.90 10.35
CA ARG A 427 18.77 -37.77 10.05
C ARG A 427 18.40 -39.25 10.14
N LYS A 428 17.66 -39.66 11.18
CA LYS A 428 17.18 -41.04 11.36
C LYS A 428 16.25 -41.49 10.22
N TRP A 429 15.31 -40.63 9.84
CA TRP A 429 14.37 -40.88 8.73
C TRP A 429 15.01 -40.70 7.34
N MET A 430 16.32 -40.45 7.28
CA MET A 430 17.08 -40.26 6.04
C MET A 430 16.51 -39.16 5.12
N VAL A 431 15.94 -38.10 5.69
CA VAL A 431 15.41 -36.95 4.93
C VAL A 431 16.57 -36.18 4.30
N ARG A 432 16.51 -35.94 2.98
CA ARG A 432 17.58 -35.30 2.19
C ARG A 432 17.04 -34.21 1.25
N GLY A 433 17.92 -33.31 0.81
CA GLY A 433 17.60 -32.27 -0.17
C GLY A 433 16.45 -31.37 0.26
N LYS A 434 15.57 -31.04 -0.70
CA LYS A 434 14.40 -30.16 -0.55
C LYS A 434 13.46 -30.58 0.59
N ALA A 435 13.39 -31.88 0.88
CA ALA A 435 12.54 -32.44 1.94
C ALA A 435 12.94 -31.96 3.36
N LYS A 436 14.22 -31.66 3.59
CA LYS A 436 14.63 -31.00 4.86
C LYS A 436 14.08 -29.58 4.96
N GLY A 437 14.10 -28.86 3.84
CA GLY A 437 13.55 -27.51 3.75
C GLY A 437 12.06 -27.45 4.05
N TYR A 438 11.28 -28.44 3.61
CA TYR A 438 9.86 -28.57 3.94
C TYR A 438 9.61 -28.61 5.46
N LEU A 439 10.31 -29.49 6.17
CA LEU A 439 10.18 -29.59 7.63
C LEU A 439 10.71 -28.34 8.33
N ARG A 440 11.85 -27.79 7.90
CA ARG A 440 12.37 -26.54 8.47
C ARG A 440 11.40 -25.37 8.29
N ALA A 441 10.73 -25.28 7.15
CA ALA A 441 9.69 -24.29 6.91
C ALA A 441 8.49 -24.49 7.83
N SER A 442 7.98 -25.71 7.98
CA SER A 442 6.85 -26.03 8.87
C SER A 442 7.12 -25.74 10.35
N TYR A 443 8.39 -25.76 10.75
CA TYR A 443 8.84 -25.49 12.12
C TYR A 443 9.64 -24.19 12.24
N TRP A 444 9.48 -23.26 11.29
CA TRP A 444 10.27 -22.03 11.19
C TRP A 444 10.26 -21.23 12.49
N GLU A 445 9.10 -21.11 13.14
CA GLU A 445 8.96 -20.37 14.39
C GLU A 445 9.90 -20.87 15.50
N ALA A 446 10.10 -22.19 15.60
CA ALA A 446 11.03 -22.77 16.56
C ALA A 446 12.49 -22.42 16.21
N TYR A 447 12.86 -22.46 14.92
CA TYR A 447 14.19 -22.03 14.47
C TYR A 447 14.41 -20.54 14.74
N LEU A 448 13.43 -19.70 14.42
CA LEU A 448 13.47 -18.24 14.61
C LEU A 448 13.77 -17.91 16.08
N GLN A 449 12.99 -18.46 17.02
CA GLN A 449 13.18 -18.22 18.45
C GLN A 449 14.56 -18.67 18.96
N VAL A 450 15.10 -19.76 18.41
CA VAL A 450 16.44 -20.25 18.77
C VAL A 450 17.52 -19.29 18.27
N TYR A 451 17.47 -18.89 17.00
CA TYR A 451 18.50 -18.03 16.40
C TYR A 451 18.43 -16.59 16.88
N GLU A 452 17.26 -16.07 17.24
CA GLU A 452 17.13 -14.74 17.86
C GLU A 452 17.66 -14.68 19.30
N SER A 453 17.68 -15.82 20.02
CA SER A 453 18.07 -15.91 21.42
C SER A 453 19.54 -16.30 21.62
N GLU A 454 20.37 -15.36 22.09
CA GLU A 454 21.77 -15.65 22.44
C GLU A 454 21.91 -16.76 23.51
N LYS A 455 20.95 -16.85 24.44
CA LYS A 455 20.95 -17.88 25.49
C LYS A 455 20.77 -19.26 24.89
N LEU A 456 19.81 -19.42 23.96
CA LEU A 456 19.56 -20.68 23.28
C LEU A 456 20.71 -21.03 22.33
N MET A 457 21.26 -20.05 21.61
CA MET A 457 22.42 -20.26 20.73
C MET A 457 23.68 -20.69 21.49
N ARG A 458 23.94 -20.15 22.69
CA ARG A 458 25.04 -20.61 23.54
C ARG A 458 24.87 -22.08 23.96
N LYS A 459 23.65 -22.52 24.24
CA LYS A 459 23.36 -23.88 24.70
C LYS A 459 23.30 -24.90 23.55
N TRP A 460 22.70 -24.54 22.42
CA TRP A 460 22.33 -25.46 21.35
C TRP A 460 23.06 -25.22 20.03
N GLY A 461 23.72 -24.08 19.83
CA GLY A 461 24.27 -23.69 18.53
C GLY A 461 25.30 -24.65 17.93
N ARG A 462 26.00 -25.45 18.73
CA ARG A 462 26.92 -26.51 18.25
C ARG A 462 26.22 -27.83 17.88
N LYS A 463 24.96 -27.99 18.27
CA LYS A 463 24.16 -29.22 18.10
C LYS A 463 23.14 -29.11 16.97
N ILE A 464 22.85 -27.90 16.51
CA ILE A 464 21.89 -27.61 15.44
C ILE A 464 22.64 -27.03 14.23
N PRO A 465 22.06 -27.08 13.02
CA PRO A 465 22.70 -26.50 11.83
C PRO A 465 22.94 -25.00 11.93
N SER A 466 23.80 -24.48 11.06
CA SER A 466 23.96 -23.03 10.92
C SER A 466 22.69 -22.39 10.37
N ILE A 467 22.46 -21.14 10.75
CA ILE A 467 21.36 -20.31 10.24
C ILE A 467 21.34 -20.27 8.71
N GLU A 468 22.51 -20.13 8.07
CA GLU A 468 22.65 -20.15 6.60
C GLU A 468 22.13 -21.45 5.99
N CYS A 469 22.48 -22.61 6.56
CA CYS A 469 22.04 -23.90 6.06
C CYS A 469 20.52 -24.06 6.17
N VAL A 470 19.92 -23.58 7.27
CA VAL A 470 18.47 -23.61 7.46
C VAL A 470 17.79 -22.71 6.44
N ILE A 471 18.27 -21.46 6.30
CA ILE A 471 17.71 -20.48 5.38
C ILE A 471 17.79 -20.95 3.93
N ASP A 472 18.95 -21.43 3.47
CA ASP A 472 19.12 -21.92 2.10
C ASP A 472 18.15 -23.07 1.79
N SER A 473 17.98 -24.00 2.74
CA SER A 473 17.05 -25.12 2.55
C SER A 473 15.59 -24.69 2.52
N ILE A 474 15.19 -23.67 3.30
CA ILE A 474 13.82 -23.14 3.31
C ILE A 474 13.55 -22.41 1.99
N VAL A 475 14.49 -21.57 1.54
CA VAL A 475 14.36 -20.80 0.30
C VAL A 475 14.29 -21.73 -0.92
N ASP A 476 15.11 -22.78 -0.95
CA ASP A 476 15.01 -23.82 -1.98
C ASP A 476 13.64 -24.53 -1.96
N ALA A 477 13.08 -24.74 -0.76
CA ALA A 477 11.85 -25.49 -0.55
C ALA A 477 10.55 -24.71 -0.77
N VAL A 478 10.47 -23.44 -0.36
CA VAL A 478 9.23 -22.64 -0.36
C VAL A 478 9.44 -21.21 -0.91
N GLY A 479 10.60 -20.95 -1.51
CA GLY A 479 11.02 -19.62 -1.97
C GLY A 479 11.35 -18.63 -0.85
N SER A 480 11.88 -17.46 -1.22
CA SER A 480 12.28 -16.42 -0.26
C SER A 480 11.10 -15.74 0.45
N ASP A 481 11.14 -15.67 1.78
CA ASP A 481 10.14 -14.97 2.63
C ASP A 481 10.80 -13.80 3.38
N GLU A 482 10.08 -12.70 3.60
CA GLU A 482 10.63 -11.52 4.30
C GLU A 482 11.20 -11.87 5.68
N ARG A 483 10.53 -12.75 6.45
CA ARG A 483 11.00 -13.18 7.79
C ARG A 483 12.33 -13.91 7.70
N VAL A 484 12.52 -14.68 6.63
CA VAL A 484 13.76 -15.41 6.34
C VAL A 484 14.87 -14.44 5.96
N VAL A 485 14.58 -13.45 5.11
CA VAL A 485 15.54 -12.38 4.75
C VAL A 485 15.95 -11.58 5.98
N LYS A 486 14.98 -11.23 6.84
CA LYS A 486 15.23 -10.49 8.08
C LYS A 486 16.15 -11.24 9.02
N LEU A 487 15.87 -12.51 9.29
CA LEU A 487 16.71 -13.32 10.16
C LEU A 487 18.13 -13.48 9.60
N TYR A 488 18.26 -13.65 8.28
CA TYR A 488 19.57 -13.69 7.61
C TYR A 488 20.38 -12.41 7.86
N MET A 489 19.73 -11.25 7.69
CA MET A 489 20.36 -9.94 7.87
C MET A 489 20.76 -9.70 9.33
N GLU A 490 19.86 -9.97 10.28
CA GLU A 490 20.15 -9.81 11.71
C GLU A 490 21.26 -10.76 12.19
N GLY A 491 21.33 -11.98 11.64
CA GLY A 491 22.34 -12.99 11.97
C GLY A 491 23.74 -12.69 11.45
N GLY A 492 23.85 -12.14 10.23
CA GLY A 492 25.14 -11.72 9.63
C GLY A 492 25.72 -10.47 10.29
N LEU A 493 24.89 -9.43 10.51
CA LEU A 493 25.32 -8.17 11.12
C LEU A 493 25.83 -8.32 12.57
N LYS A 494 25.39 -9.32 13.32
CA LYS A 494 25.87 -9.61 14.69
C LYS A 494 27.24 -10.30 14.73
N ARG A 495 27.70 -10.91 13.64
CA ARG A 495 28.97 -11.64 13.56
C ARG A 495 30.15 -10.78 13.08
N GLY A 496 29.88 -9.55 12.62
CA GLY A 496 30.86 -8.60 12.08
C GLY A 496 31.63 -7.77 13.13
N VAL A 497 32.05 -8.36 14.26
CA VAL A 497 33.14 -7.79 15.08
C VAL A 497 34.44 -8.47 14.66
N GLY A 498 34.95 -8.09 13.50
CA GLY A 498 36.19 -8.64 12.92
C GLY A 498 36.09 -8.68 11.40
N GLY A 499 36.92 -7.86 10.74
CA GLY A 499 36.86 -7.61 9.30
C GLY A 499 36.98 -8.85 8.40
N TYR A 500 36.53 -8.67 7.15
CA TYR A 500 36.51 -9.60 6.01
C TYR A 500 35.34 -10.61 5.95
N ASN A 501 34.17 -10.16 5.45
CA ASN A 501 33.33 -10.88 4.44
C ASN A 501 31.98 -10.20 4.06
N GLY A 502 31.79 -8.90 4.32
CA GLY A 502 30.49 -8.22 4.13
C GLY A 502 29.90 -8.27 2.71
N VAL A 503 30.72 -8.32 1.66
CA VAL A 503 30.25 -8.31 0.26
C VAL A 503 29.52 -9.61 -0.11
N VAL A 504 30.01 -10.76 0.35
CA VAL A 504 29.41 -12.08 0.03
C VAL A 504 28.09 -12.27 0.77
N GLU A 505 28.03 -11.87 2.05
CA GLU A 505 26.78 -11.89 2.83
C GLU A 505 25.73 -10.97 2.22
N MET A 506 26.15 -9.79 1.75
CA MET A 506 25.27 -8.83 1.08
C MET A 506 24.74 -9.31 -0.26
N GLU A 507 25.57 -9.95 -1.09
CA GLU A 507 25.14 -10.52 -2.36
C GLU A 507 24.09 -11.64 -2.15
N LYS A 508 24.26 -12.44 -1.10
CA LYS A 508 23.28 -13.45 -0.70
C LYS A 508 21.99 -12.82 -0.19
N ALA A 509 22.05 -11.77 0.64
CA ALA A 509 20.86 -11.04 1.08
C ALA A 509 20.08 -10.44 -0.09
N MET A 510 20.76 -9.87 -1.10
CA MET A 510 20.13 -9.41 -2.34
C MET A 510 19.49 -10.54 -3.12
N LYS A 511 20.15 -11.70 -3.24
CA LYS A 511 19.56 -12.87 -3.92
C LYS A 511 18.28 -13.32 -3.22
N LEU A 512 18.26 -13.33 -1.89
CA LEU A 512 17.08 -13.63 -1.10
C LEU A 512 15.98 -12.57 -1.32
N GLY A 513 16.34 -11.29 -1.23
CA GLY A 513 15.45 -10.15 -1.48
C GLY A 513 14.82 -10.18 -2.87
N LYS A 514 15.55 -10.60 -3.91
CA LYS A 514 15.00 -10.76 -5.26
C LYS A 514 13.83 -11.72 -5.34
N GLY A 515 13.87 -12.80 -4.56
CA GLY A 515 12.75 -13.76 -4.48
C GLY A 515 11.52 -13.21 -3.74
N VAL A 516 11.67 -12.13 -2.96
CA VAL A 516 10.58 -11.47 -2.21
C VAL A 516 10.01 -10.27 -2.96
N TYR A 517 10.87 -9.44 -3.57
CA TYR A 517 10.47 -8.15 -4.13
C TYR A 517 10.70 -8.01 -5.65
N GLY A 518 11.24 -9.04 -6.31
CA GLY A 518 11.60 -9.00 -7.73
C GLY A 518 13.01 -8.46 -8.00
N LYS A 519 13.33 -8.16 -9.27
CA LYS A 519 14.66 -7.65 -9.66
C LYS A 519 14.91 -6.24 -9.09
N ILE A 520 15.67 -6.17 -7.99
CA ILE A 520 16.21 -4.93 -7.42
C ILE A 520 17.55 -4.59 -8.13
N LYS A 521 17.73 -3.32 -8.56
CA LYS A 521 19.01 -2.85 -9.15
C LYS A 521 20.13 -2.86 -8.10
N LYS A 522 21.36 -3.12 -8.55
CA LYS A 522 22.56 -3.14 -7.71
C LYS A 522 23.20 -1.74 -7.68
N SER A 523 23.17 -1.06 -6.53
CA SER A 523 24.21 -0.10 -6.14
C SER A 523 24.70 -0.38 -4.72
N GLU A 524 25.92 0.04 -4.40
CA GLU A 524 26.55 -0.21 -3.09
C GLU A 524 25.82 0.54 -1.95
N THR A 525 25.20 1.69 -2.25
CA THR A 525 24.31 2.45 -1.36
C THR A 525 22.96 1.77 -1.12
N ASP A 526 22.49 0.93 -2.05
CA ASP A 526 21.22 0.22 -1.96
C ASP A 526 21.27 -0.91 -0.94
N LEU A 527 22.45 -1.49 -0.72
CA LEU A 527 22.64 -2.61 0.20
C LEU A 527 22.39 -2.25 1.66
N THR A 528 22.88 -1.08 2.08
CA THR A 528 22.68 -0.57 3.44
C THR A 528 21.22 -0.19 3.69
N LYS A 529 20.58 0.44 2.69
CA LYS A 529 19.16 0.81 2.73
C LYS A 529 18.23 -0.40 2.77
N PHE A 530 18.54 -1.46 2.00
CA PHE A 530 17.81 -2.71 2.02
C PHE A 530 17.81 -3.36 3.41
N ALA A 531 18.97 -3.41 4.07
CA ALA A 531 19.09 -3.90 5.44
C ALA A 531 18.26 -3.08 6.44
N MET A 532 18.15 -1.75 6.24
CA MET A 532 17.31 -0.87 7.06
C MET A 532 15.80 -1.06 6.81
N CYS A 533 15.39 -1.36 5.58
CA CYS A 533 13.98 -1.63 5.24
C CYS A 533 13.46 -2.92 5.89
N VAL A 534 14.29 -3.97 5.93
CA VAL A 534 13.91 -5.29 6.43
C VAL A 534 13.98 -5.36 7.98
N ASP A 535 14.81 -4.52 8.60
CA ASP A 535 14.99 -4.49 10.06
C ASP A 535 14.10 -3.43 10.74
N THR A 536 12.87 -3.82 11.09
CA THR A 536 11.96 -2.97 11.89
C THR A 536 12.44 -2.70 13.33
N LYS A 537 13.53 -3.35 13.79
CA LYS A 537 14.16 -3.09 15.11
C LYS A 537 15.33 -2.11 15.01
N LYS A 538 15.77 -1.71 13.81
CA LYS A 538 16.86 -0.74 13.55
C LYS A 538 16.43 0.56 12.87
N VAL A 539 15.19 1.00 13.05
CA VAL A 539 14.97 2.46 12.97
C VAL A 539 15.49 3.05 14.26
N VAL A 540 16.75 3.50 14.24
CA VAL A 540 17.42 4.53 15.08
C VAL A 540 18.90 4.18 15.15
N SER A 541 19.75 4.96 14.46
CA SER A 541 21.11 5.37 14.89
C SER A 541 22.03 5.90 13.77
N ASN A 542 21.56 6.18 12.55
CA ASN A 542 22.44 6.87 11.59
C ASN A 542 22.36 8.40 11.73
N GLU A 543 23.53 9.02 11.95
CA GLU A 543 23.74 10.47 12.06
C GLU A 543 23.25 11.23 10.80
N ASP A 544 23.14 10.56 9.65
CA ASP A 544 22.76 11.15 8.37
C ASP A 544 21.28 11.53 8.27
N THR A 545 20.37 10.79 8.92
CA THR A 545 18.93 11.10 8.87
C THR A 545 18.60 12.38 9.64
N LEU A 546 19.35 12.68 10.71
CA LEU A 546 19.23 13.92 11.47
C LEU A 546 19.85 15.11 10.73
N MET A 547 20.92 14.91 9.95
CA MET A 547 21.53 15.98 9.14
C MET A 547 20.67 16.37 7.93
N HIS A 548 19.95 15.43 7.30
CA HIS A 548 19.11 15.78 6.14
C HIS A 548 17.84 16.56 6.51
N LEU A 549 17.17 16.22 7.62
CA LEU A 549 16.01 16.97 8.09
C LEU A 549 16.35 18.40 8.56
N GLY A 550 17.56 18.61 9.11
CA GLY A 550 18.02 19.93 9.55
C GLY A 550 18.38 20.89 8.41
N ASN A 551 18.80 20.36 7.25
CA ASN A 551 19.25 21.19 6.12
C ASN A 551 18.10 21.65 5.20
N GLU A 552 16.93 21.02 5.23
CA GLU A 552 15.78 21.44 4.40
C GLU A 552 14.98 22.61 5.00
N ILE A 553 15.16 22.94 6.29
CA ILE A 553 14.30 23.89 7.03
C ILE A 553 15.04 25.18 7.42
N SER A 554 16.35 25.29 7.15
CA SER A 554 17.16 26.50 7.42
C SER A 554 16.78 27.73 6.55
N GLY A 555 15.70 27.65 5.79
CA GLY A 555 15.23 28.68 4.84
C GLY A 555 13.91 29.37 5.18
N SER A 556 13.29 29.17 6.35
CA SER A 556 12.04 29.88 6.72
C SER A 556 12.19 30.72 7.98
N ASP A 557 12.18 32.04 7.79
CA ASP A 557 12.31 33.08 8.80
C ASP A 557 11.19 33.05 9.88
N ALA A 558 11.62 33.26 11.13
CA ALA A 558 10.88 33.79 12.29
C ALA A 558 9.56 33.08 12.72
N TYR A 559 9.66 32.01 13.52
CA TYR A 559 8.54 31.48 14.29
C TYR A 559 8.95 31.06 15.72
N ARG A 560 8.08 31.32 16.70
CA ARG A 560 8.26 31.00 18.12
C ARG A 560 8.11 29.48 18.33
N ILE A 561 9.21 28.75 18.30
CA ILE A 561 9.22 27.28 18.37
C ILE A 561 9.02 26.82 19.83
N THR A 562 7.91 26.11 20.08
CA THR A 562 7.61 25.50 21.37
C THR A 562 7.63 23.98 21.26
N TYR A 563 8.56 23.35 21.96
CA TYR A 563 8.67 21.88 21.99
C TYR A 563 7.91 21.28 23.17
N THR A 564 7.05 20.28 22.95
CA THR A 564 6.48 19.48 24.05
C THR A 564 7.25 18.18 24.27
N ALA A 565 7.98 18.10 25.38
CA ALA A 565 8.66 16.87 25.80
C ALA A 565 7.70 15.94 26.55
N SER A 566 7.40 14.78 25.95
CA SER A 566 6.50 13.77 26.49
C SER A 566 7.20 12.41 26.57
N SER A 567 6.65 11.47 27.35
CA SER A 567 7.15 10.10 27.36
C SER A 567 6.01 9.10 27.35
N GLN A 568 5.88 8.42 26.21
CA GLN A 568 4.88 7.41 25.97
C GLN A 568 5.40 6.03 26.38
N GLN A 569 4.50 5.21 26.92
CA GLN A 569 4.77 3.81 27.26
C GLN A 569 4.40 2.98 26.03
N LEU A 570 5.31 2.11 25.57
CA LEU A 570 4.96 1.12 24.56
C LEU A 570 3.84 0.25 25.12
N ALA A 571 2.70 0.23 24.46
CA ALA A 571 1.55 -0.57 24.86
C ALA A 571 1.82 -2.06 24.62
N ASN A 572 2.55 -2.69 25.54
CA ASN A 572 2.45 -4.13 25.75
C ASN A 572 1.50 -4.34 26.93
N GLY A 573 0.35 -4.96 26.67
CA GLY A 573 -0.51 -5.45 27.73
C GLY A 573 0.27 -6.40 28.65
N CYS A 574 -0.05 -6.33 29.94
CA CYS A 574 0.45 -7.12 31.07
C CYS A 574 1.64 -6.56 31.86
N LEU A 575 1.27 -6.07 33.07
CA LEU A 575 2.04 -5.88 34.30
C LEU A 575 3.14 -4.79 34.27
N ASP A 576 3.09 -3.92 35.29
CA ASP A 576 4.10 -2.91 35.61
C ASP A 576 5.49 -3.56 35.76
N ASN A 577 6.23 -3.68 34.65
CA ASN A 577 7.60 -4.16 34.63
C ASN A 577 8.55 -2.95 34.54
N PRO A 578 9.50 -2.77 35.48
CA PRO A 578 10.43 -1.63 35.49
C PRO A 578 11.39 -1.56 34.29
N LEU A 579 11.39 -2.56 33.40
CA LEU A 579 12.22 -2.65 32.19
C LEU A 579 11.48 -2.29 30.88
N THR A 580 10.29 -1.70 30.95
CA THR A 580 9.54 -1.32 29.75
C THR A 580 10.21 -0.10 29.07
N PRO A 581 10.70 -0.21 27.81
CA PRO A 581 11.30 0.92 27.11
C PRO A 581 10.30 2.07 26.99
N ARG A 582 10.77 3.29 27.23
CA ARG A 582 9.93 4.49 27.13
C ARG A 582 10.42 5.36 25.99
N LEU A 583 9.48 5.95 25.27
CA LEU A 583 9.74 6.82 24.12
C LEU A 583 9.73 8.28 24.57
N PRO A 584 10.87 8.93 24.88
CA PRO A 584 10.93 10.38 24.87
C PRO A 584 10.53 10.89 23.47
N THR A 585 9.53 11.76 23.43
CA THR A 585 9.08 12.45 22.21
C THR A 585 9.22 13.95 22.41
N ILE A 586 9.59 14.64 21.34
CA ILE A 586 9.45 16.08 21.18
C ILE A 586 8.47 16.30 20.07
N GLU A 587 7.44 17.08 20.36
CA GLU A 587 6.45 17.50 19.39
C GLU A 587 6.62 19.01 19.15
N GLU A 588 6.35 19.42 17.93
CA GLU A 588 6.36 20.82 17.48
C GLU A 588 4.98 21.18 16.91
N MET A 589 4.67 22.47 16.89
CA MET A 589 3.42 22.99 16.35
C MET A 589 3.69 23.77 15.06
N ASP A 590 3.01 23.41 13.97
CA ASP A 590 3.10 24.13 12.71
C ASP A 590 2.34 25.49 12.75
N THR A 591 2.47 26.28 11.68
CA THR A 591 1.80 27.57 11.55
C THR A 591 0.27 27.49 11.50
N ASN A 592 -0.29 26.30 11.26
CA ASN A 592 -1.72 26.02 11.27
C ASN A 592 -2.23 25.53 12.63
N GLY A 593 -1.35 25.42 13.64
CA GLY A 593 -1.68 24.96 14.99
C GLY A 593 -1.74 23.43 15.13
N ASN A 594 -1.27 22.66 14.14
CA ASN A 594 -1.19 21.20 14.20
C ASN A 594 0.08 20.78 14.95
N ILE A 595 -0.05 19.78 15.82
CA ILE A 595 1.07 19.20 16.55
C ILE A 595 1.59 17.97 15.79
N PHE A 596 2.89 17.93 15.50
CA PHE A 596 3.55 16.77 14.90
C PHE A 596 4.76 16.34 15.72
N ILE A 597 5.19 15.08 15.60
CA ILE A 597 6.37 14.57 16.30
C ILE A 597 7.62 15.02 15.55
N PHE A 598 8.38 15.91 16.16
CA PHE A 598 9.63 16.43 15.62
C PHE A 598 10.80 15.47 15.85
N ALA A 599 10.90 14.89 17.05
CA ALA A 599 11.93 13.91 17.36
C ALA A 599 11.43 12.87 18.36
N PHE A 600 11.96 11.64 18.29
CA PHE A 600 11.76 10.65 19.33
C PHE A 600 13.05 9.88 19.60
N GLY A 601 13.20 9.40 20.83
CA GLY A 601 14.28 8.52 21.25
C GLY A 601 13.71 7.27 21.92
N VAL A 602 14.52 6.22 22.05
CA VAL A 602 14.17 5.04 22.84
C VAL A 602 15.12 4.99 24.04
N GLY A 603 14.57 5.20 25.23
CA GLY A 603 15.30 5.16 26.49
C GLY A 603 14.96 3.92 27.31
N ASP A 604 15.91 3.49 28.12
CA ASP A 604 15.75 2.40 29.09
C ASP A 604 14.69 2.72 30.15
N SER A 605 14.56 3.98 30.57
CA SER A 605 13.53 4.47 31.50
C SER A 605 13.44 6.02 31.54
N LYS A 606 12.48 6.60 32.30
CA LYS A 606 12.40 8.06 32.55
C LYS A 606 13.45 8.50 33.60
N ASN A 607 14.73 8.36 33.29
CA ASN A 607 15.85 8.74 34.16
C ASN A 607 16.62 9.95 33.60
N ASN A 608 17.53 10.54 34.38
CA ASN A 608 18.31 11.69 33.93
C ASN A 608 19.17 11.35 32.70
N TYR A 609 19.77 10.16 32.67
CA TYR A 609 20.68 9.73 31.59
C TYR A 609 19.99 9.68 30.23
N SER A 610 18.82 9.03 30.15
CA SER A 610 18.03 8.91 28.92
C SER A 610 17.57 10.27 28.39
N TRP A 611 17.13 11.17 29.27
CA TRP A 611 16.71 12.52 28.88
C TRP A 611 17.86 13.44 28.50
N GLU A 612 18.99 13.36 29.22
CA GLU A 612 20.20 14.11 28.89
C GLU A 612 20.77 13.65 27.55
N TRP A 613 20.87 12.34 27.32
CA TRP A 613 21.33 11.78 26.04
C TRP A 613 20.43 12.26 24.90
N PHE A 614 19.11 12.16 25.06
CA PHE A 614 18.15 12.53 24.02
C PHE A 614 18.21 14.02 23.68
N LEU A 615 18.19 14.91 24.69
CA LEU A 615 18.30 16.35 24.47
C LEU A 615 19.69 16.75 23.93
N PHE A 616 20.76 16.07 24.34
CA PHE A 616 22.10 16.31 23.81
C PHE A 616 22.18 15.93 22.32
N LYS A 617 21.56 14.81 21.94
CA LYS A 617 21.46 14.39 20.52
C LYS A 617 20.61 15.35 19.70
N LEU A 618 19.60 15.97 20.29
CA LEU A 618 18.79 17.02 19.66
C LEU A 618 19.56 18.34 19.49
N LYS A 619 20.35 18.74 20.48
CA LYS A 619 21.12 19.99 20.45
C LYS A 619 22.20 19.99 19.37
N LYS A 620 22.82 18.84 19.10
CA LYS A 620 23.92 18.71 18.13
C LYS A 620 23.57 19.23 16.72
N PRO A 621 22.41 18.87 16.12
CA PRO A 621 21.99 19.43 14.83
C PRO A 621 21.29 20.80 14.93
N TYR A 622 20.54 21.09 16.00
CA TYR A 622 19.65 22.26 16.05
C TYR A 622 20.24 23.50 16.71
N GLY A 623 21.30 23.35 17.53
CA GLY A 623 21.86 24.46 18.29
C GLY A 623 20.97 24.94 19.44
N GLU A 624 21.24 26.13 19.93
CA GLU A 624 20.48 26.85 20.96
C GLU A 624 20.16 28.25 20.42
N HIS A 625 18.91 28.68 20.53
CA HIS A 625 18.42 29.95 19.99
C HIS A 625 17.74 30.77 21.09
N ASP A 626 17.81 32.09 21.00
CA ASP A 626 17.27 33.01 22.04
C ASP A 626 15.74 32.92 22.17
N ASP A 627 15.04 32.56 21.09
CA ASP A 627 13.56 32.43 21.05
C ASP A 627 13.04 31.02 21.35
N LEU A 628 13.94 30.09 21.69
CA LEU A 628 13.57 28.70 21.95
C LEU A 628 12.85 28.55 23.29
N VAL A 629 11.70 27.84 23.30
CA VAL A 629 10.99 27.47 24.52
C VAL A 629 10.73 25.96 24.56
N ILE A 630 11.19 25.30 25.63
CA ILE A 630 10.92 23.88 25.85
C ILE A 630 9.80 23.78 26.88
N ALA A 631 8.65 23.22 26.51
CA ALA A 631 7.54 22.91 27.41
C ALA A 631 7.54 21.43 27.81
N SER A 632 7.32 21.10 29.08
CA SER A 632 7.26 19.69 29.51
C SER A 632 6.25 19.44 30.63
N ASN A 633 6.03 18.18 31.00
CA ASN A 633 5.16 17.79 32.10
C ASN A 633 5.79 17.94 33.51
N ARG A 634 6.89 18.68 33.65
CA ARG A 634 7.62 18.95 34.91
C ARG A 634 8.22 17.70 35.58
N HIS A 635 8.39 16.58 34.86
CA HIS A 635 9.10 15.44 35.42
C HIS A 635 10.55 15.83 35.78
N GLY A 636 11.01 15.48 36.98
CA GLY A 636 12.31 15.94 37.52
C GLY A 636 13.50 15.64 36.61
N SER A 637 13.49 14.48 35.95
CA SER A 637 14.54 14.10 34.98
C SER A 637 14.59 14.99 33.75
N ILE A 638 13.43 15.45 33.25
CA ILE A 638 13.35 16.34 32.09
C ILE A 638 13.86 17.71 32.48
N LYS A 639 13.44 18.23 33.64
CA LYS A 639 13.91 19.52 34.17
C LYS A 639 15.43 19.54 34.33
N ASN A 640 16.01 18.48 34.90
CA ASN A 640 17.45 18.36 35.07
C ASN A 640 18.19 18.31 33.72
N ALA A 641 17.67 17.52 32.78
CA ALA A 641 18.26 17.39 31.45
C ALA A 641 18.18 18.69 30.63
N VAL A 642 17.05 19.40 30.65
CA VAL A 642 16.89 20.71 30.00
C VAL A 642 17.87 21.71 30.61
N LYS A 643 17.92 21.83 31.95
CA LYS A 643 18.86 22.75 32.62
C LYS A 643 20.33 22.46 32.29
N LYS A 644 20.67 21.19 32.04
CA LYS A 644 22.03 20.77 31.74
C LYS A 644 22.40 20.97 30.26
N VAL A 645 21.48 20.65 29.35
CA VAL A 645 21.75 20.67 27.90
C VAL A 645 21.41 22.03 27.27
N PHE A 646 20.37 22.70 27.74
CA PHE A 646 19.85 23.99 27.26
C PHE A 646 19.73 25.01 28.41
N PRO A 647 20.87 25.49 28.95
CA PRO A 647 20.87 26.31 30.16
C PRO A 647 20.29 27.72 29.97
N THR A 648 20.27 28.25 28.75
CA THR A 648 19.76 29.61 28.46
C THR A 648 18.34 29.60 27.90
N THR A 649 17.83 28.43 27.54
CA THR A 649 16.48 28.22 26.98
C THR A 649 15.40 28.33 28.06
N LEU A 650 14.28 28.98 27.75
CA LEU A 650 13.13 29.06 28.65
C LEU A 650 12.44 27.69 28.78
N HIS A 651 12.32 27.18 30.02
CA HIS A 651 11.64 25.92 30.31
C HIS A 651 10.21 26.17 30.83
N GLY A 652 9.23 25.97 29.95
CA GLY A 652 7.80 26.07 30.25
C GLY A 652 7.18 24.76 30.78
N ILE A 653 5.98 24.89 31.35
CA ILE A 653 5.17 23.75 31.79
C ILE A 653 4.02 23.58 30.80
N CYS A 654 3.83 22.36 30.30
CA CYS A 654 2.71 22.02 29.43
C CYS A 654 1.37 22.32 30.13
N CYS A 655 0.56 23.21 29.53
CA CYS A 655 -0.71 23.68 30.10
C CYS A 655 -1.68 22.52 30.43
N TYR A 656 -1.74 21.49 29.59
CA TYR A 656 -2.56 20.30 29.86
C TYR A 656 -2.13 19.53 31.12
N HIS A 657 -0.82 19.40 31.33
CA HIS A 657 -0.27 18.73 32.52
C HIS A 657 -0.38 19.63 33.77
N LEU A 658 -0.24 20.95 33.60
CA LEU A 658 -0.50 21.92 34.66
C LEU A 658 -1.96 21.84 35.13
N TYR A 659 -2.92 21.80 34.21
CA TYR A 659 -4.33 21.58 34.52
C TYR A 659 -4.56 20.27 35.30
N LYS A 660 -3.97 19.15 34.86
CA LYS A 660 -4.10 17.87 35.56
C LYS A 660 -3.59 17.95 37.01
N ASN A 661 -2.48 18.64 37.23
CA ASN A 661 -1.91 18.84 38.56
C ASN A 661 -2.81 19.72 39.43
N LEU A 662 -3.28 20.86 38.90
CA LEU A 662 -4.21 21.76 39.61
C LEU A 662 -5.54 21.07 39.93
N LYS A 663 -6.09 20.28 39.00
CA LYS A 663 -7.29 19.47 39.23
C LYS A 663 -7.10 18.46 40.36
N LYS A 664 -5.92 17.83 40.45
CA LYS A 664 -5.61 16.87 41.51
C LYS A 664 -5.45 17.55 42.87
N GLN A 665 -4.79 18.71 42.91
CA GLN A 665 -4.50 19.44 44.14
C GLN A 665 -5.73 20.14 44.73
N PHE A 666 -6.55 20.79 43.90
CA PHE A 666 -7.70 21.60 44.33
C PHE A 666 -9.06 20.88 44.20
N GLY A 667 -9.05 19.58 43.91
CA GLY A 667 -10.23 18.71 43.94
C GLY A 667 -11.44 19.23 43.16
N LYS A 668 -12.56 19.48 43.85
CA LYS A 668 -13.81 19.96 43.22
C LYS A 668 -13.67 21.36 42.62
N LYS A 669 -12.93 22.28 43.27
CA LYS A 669 -12.65 23.63 42.75
C LYS A 669 -11.80 23.56 41.48
N GLY A 670 -10.85 22.64 41.46
CA GLY A 670 -9.97 22.36 40.32
C GLY A 670 -10.68 21.92 39.03
N LYS A 671 -11.96 21.53 39.08
CA LYS A 671 -12.75 21.19 37.88
C LYS A 671 -13.08 22.41 37.03
N PHE A 672 -13.24 23.58 37.64
CA PHE A 672 -13.66 24.81 36.96
C PHE A 672 -12.48 25.62 36.39
N ILE A 673 -11.24 25.24 36.71
CA ILE A 673 -10.01 25.95 36.31
C ILE A 673 -9.69 25.82 34.81
N ARG A 674 -10.18 24.78 34.12
CA ARG A 674 -9.74 24.46 32.74
C ARG A 674 -9.94 25.62 31.75
N GLN A 675 -11.10 26.24 31.77
CA GLN A 675 -11.45 27.32 30.84
C GLN A 675 -10.67 28.61 31.14
N PRO A 676 -10.65 29.13 32.39
CA PRO A 676 -9.80 30.26 32.77
C PRO A 676 -8.31 30.02 32.51
N LEU A 677 -7.78 28.85 32.83
CA LEU A 677 -6.37 28.51 32.61
C LEU A 677 -5.99 28.50 31.13
N ASN A 678 -6.88 28.05 30.26
CA ASN A 678 -6.66 28.13 28.81
C ASN A 678 -6.72 29.56 28.29
N ALA A 679 -7.56 30.43 28.88
CA ALA A 679 -7.61 31.85 28.54
C ALA A 679 -6.33 32.58 28.98
N VAL A 680 -5.87 32.32 30.21
CA VAL A 680 -4.59 32.81 30.74
C VAL A 680 -3.42 32.36 29.88
N ALA A 681 -3.36 31.07 29.51
CA ALA A 681 -2.26 30.53 28.69
C ALA A 681 -2.22 31.08 27.25
N ARG A 682 -3.29 31.76 26.79
CA ARG A 682 -3.39 32.37 25.47
C ARG A 682 -3.32 33.90 25.49
N ALA A 683 -3.35 34.51 26.68
CA ALA A 683 -3.25 35.96 26.82
C ALA A 683 -1.83 36.42 26.45
N TYR A 684 -1.74 37.38 25.53
CA TYR A 684 -0.46 37.87 25.02
C TYR A 684 -0.01 39.19 25.70
N PRO A 685 -0.88 40.21 25.87
CA PRO A 685 -0.57 41.39 26.69
C PRO A 685 -0.64 41.09 28.19
N GLU A 686 0.27 41.68 28.98
CA GLU A 686 0.28 41.55 30.46
C GLU A 686 -1.05 41.99 31.10
N ALA A 687 -1.68 43.05 30.58
CA ALA A 687 -2.99 43.51 31.05
C ALA A 687 -4.12 42.49 30.81
N GLU A 688 -4.07 41.76 29.69
CA GLU A 688 -5.02 40.71 29.38
C GLU A 688 -4.77 39.48 30.26
N PHE A 689 -3.50 39.10 30.45
CA PHE A 689 -3.09 38.03 31.35
C PHE A 689 -3.60 38.29 32.77
N GLU A 690 -3.38 39.49 33.30
CA GLU A 690 -3.85 39.89 34.63
C GLU A 690 -5.39 39.88 34.74
N THR A 691 -6.09 40.28 33.67
CA THR A 691 -7.56 40.23 33.62
C THR A 691 -8.06 38.78 33.68
N GLN A 692 -7.45 37.87 32.91
CA GLN A 692 -7.81 36.45 32.91
C GLN A 692 -7.39 35.76 34.22
N MET A 693 -6.27 36.16 34.82
CA MET A 693 -5.80 35.62 36.10
C MET A 693 -6.76 35.93 37.26
N ARG A 694 -7.41 37.10 37.26
CA ARG A 694 -8.46 37.42 38.25
C ARG A 694 -9.62 36.43 38.23
N LEU A 695 -9.91 35.82 37.07
CA LEU A 695 -10.94 34.77 36.97
C LEU A 695 -10.50 33.45 37.64
N ILE A 696 -9.19 33.18 37.70
CA ILE A 696 -8.62 32.07 38.46
C ILE A 696 -8.64 32.40 39.97
N ASP A 697 -8.30 33.64 40.33
CA ASP A 697 -8.31 34.11 41.73
C ASP A 697 -9.72 34.01 42.36
N ILE A 698 -10.77 34.22 41.57
CA ILE A 698 -12.18 34.03 42.00
C ILE A 698 -12.49 32.56 42.32
N ILE A 699 -11.83 31.60 41.65
CA ILE A 699 -12.04 30.17 41.89
C ILE A 699 -11.36 29.74 43.19
N ASP A 700 -10.11 30.14 43.37
CA ASP A 700 -9.32 29.93 44.59
C ASP A 700 -8.05 30.81 44.52
N ASP A 701 -7.88 31.72 45.48
CA ASP A 701 -6.77 32.67 45.56
C ASP A 701 -5.42 31.99 45.84
N ASP A 702 -5.43 30.78 46.42
CA ASP A 702 -4.23 29.98 46.64
C ASP A 702 -3.62 29.41 45.34
N ILE A 703 -4.34 29.44 44.21
CA ILE A 703 -3.82 28.96 42.91
C ILE A 703 -2.72 29.88 42.37
N ARG A 704 -2.83 31.18 42.64
CA ARG A 704 -1.87 32.21 42.17
C ARG A 704 -0.62 32.29 43.04
N ILE A 705 -0.67 31.78 44.26
CA ILE A 705 0.46 31.79 45.19
C ILE A 705 1.56 30.87 44.65
N PRO A 706 2.80 31.36 44.43
CA PRO A 706 3.89 30.51 43.98
C PRO A 706 4.10 29.36 44.97
N CYS A 707 3.95 28.10 44.53
CA CYS A 707 4.43 26.98 45.31
C CYS A 707 5.92 27.20 45.63
N LYS A 708 6.26 27.29 46.92
CA LYS A 708 7.66 27.24 47.39
C LYS A 708 8.38 26.00 46.87
#